data_AF-A0A642V0N3-F1
#
_entry.id   AF-A0A642V0N3-F1
#
_cell.length_a   1.000
_cell.length_b   1.000
_cell.length_c   1.000
_cell.angle_alpha   90.00
_cell.angle_beta   90.00
_cell.angle_gamma   90.00
#
_symmetry.space_group_name_H-M   'P 1'
#
loop_
_entity.id
_entity.type
_entity.pdbx_description
1 polymer ?
#
loop_
_entity_poly.entity_id
_entity_poly.type
_entity_poly.pdbx_seq_one_letter_code
_entity_poly.pdbx_strand_id
1 'polypeptide(L)'
;MAGAKPPVQLPLLHNPLLHCILNNPNANKHPFRNTIDLLRLHHYDYALVLPPATVLHQWYDPASDDSSRRVLLRELCYSSEDFIQSHIIKISSGSSSTPRAASSIYTTMNGKQLLIKNGVLFPGKGFKRQVRVELVDVGYVPTFADYFPRGARLLVLYVESSLWGASPPIKPLPAPPKPANETNTPNVPVESVTFDRLLRNFPLLSKVTSDHFYSLFHHNNPKYRVLSTYTQKPVEDIVTEFTRIRDDAYDIVSECVRPGASPLSDQTKEMLQKVMETYPTIDLNQLVHEYVELNLYDKVWAQLLLQFNTSAPPLDQFKHVSLNQLDMPVHTPWAMDEMHHRVAKAAATLAKLDDDATNNARLKLDVVTATVRHLSRESPGLVVDADTLIGLLIMVVCQAQVAHLDAHLFYIRKFSVNATDGTADYILANFDAVLFYLKEHGDDVARYSRTNREWWQAVKRAPETASKMLAEAPATPQPSHWLYARTAGGESAAMLAIKAHQPQLFMALLYYNPEWFGVEDLLFDRTVDTHQSLLMVSLEEKLTDVNRELVAFLKLNCSRKEIELYLNTVDSSGRSVGHYLFHDIDLIDSVGEYINWNLKDHNAHTPLLSLCRCYDHANYRELIAKVFTAITHKYGPGALDFDYHVDKVNNTLLHVIKSDLDASQILSEPRNLVNINQTNARSMTPLMLYAKYLRNDNLDAVLNDDRLDFLYENAKFHLNVFDYTSFKESDQPGSESAQKLVAHYRKMVGPRLAALSCRWDSTLKDWAVLVCDLGTAKVYPIHLKTIGQLIYTGKRKYPWLSALVDEDKFWLNYNLRVSGMSIMNKFQVNRVIDQLNVVFEALHDLGKSGQPVVESFLQVSNNHSTLEAMEKIHQEHTQRLAAMGQVELGRQHIQDMETFFGYSLDNVVAYHCLIMRFNKLLAVASIKVPEIAFSLEQMVKVYAGGREFRSSEAGPIHSTWNTLLNYTSWLELSVADLVGNIKRVLAKLTVWKDTYREIRELNSEITKCEESLPPTPDQQPPHEPPSNGSSPNNGETLVRRNTFTIDPVPDDIAEEDTTSSFFNFANIVENKKSRYRRLLYTKASQVKKIMDLNQELKLDHELMAAEISQFISFRGDFIRHAFARHTQAARVRLRQRLTELQILKRSLVDNNDAGLS
;
A
#
# COMPACT_ATOMS: atom_id res chain seq x y z
N MET A 1 25.72 42.69 16.50
CA MET A 1 26.70 43.07 15.44
C MET A 1 25.94 43.65 14.26
N ALA A 2 26.12 44.94 14.02
CA ALA A 2 25.68 45.63 12.81
C ALA A 2 26.72 45.39 11.70
N GLY A 3 26.25 45.17 10.46
CA GLY A 3 27.09 44.94 9.28
C GLY A 3 26.86 43.59 8.60
N ALA A 4 25.62 43.25 8.23
CA ALA A 4 25.37 42.12 7.36
C ALA A 4 25.62 42.51 5.89
N LYS A 5 26.68 41.98 5.30
CA LYS A 5 26.86 41.90 3.83
C LYS A 5 25.57 41.37 3.17
N PRO A 6 25.25 41.75 1.92
CA PRO A 6 24.14 41.15 1.19
C PRO A 6 24.30 39.62 1.19
N PRO A 7 23.21 38.85 1.38
CA PRO A 7 23.32 37.41 1.51
C PRO A 7 23.93 36.84 0.23
N VAL A 8 25.05 36.12 0.39
CA VAL A 8 25.60 35.24 -0.64
C VAL A 8 24.47 34.34 -1.08
N GLN A 9 24.11 34.35 -2.38
CA GLN A 9 22.97 33.59 -2.91
C GLN A 9 23.11 32.12 -2.50
N LEU A 10 22.26 31.66 -1.58
CA LEU A 10 22.09 30.24 -1.29
C LEU A 10 21.53 29.56 -2.56
N PRO A 11 21.85 28.27 -2.80
CA PRO A 11 21.44 27.58 -4.03
C PRO A 11 19.92 27.66 -4.26
N LEU A 12 19.54 28.03 -5.49
CA LEU A 12 18.14 28.20 -5.89
C LEU A 12 17.43 26.84 -5.89
N LEU A 13 16.37 26.65 -5.11
CA LEU A 13 15.62 25.37 -5.05
C LEU A 13 14.74 25.21 -6.29
N HIS A 14 14.55 23.98 -6.77
CA HIS A 14 13.77 23.75 -8.00
C HIS A 14 12.28 24.04 -7.79
N ASN A 15 11.74 23.63 -6.64
CA ASN A 15 10.35 23.89 -6.30
C ASN A 15 10.12 25.35 -5.86
N PRO A 16 9.32 26.15 -6.58
CA PRO A 16 9.10 27.58 -6.27
C PRO A 16 8.51 27.85 -4.88
N LEU A 17 7.59 27.00 -4.42
CA LEU A 17 6.94 27.17 -3.12
C LEU A 17 7.94 26.92 -1.98
N LEU A 18 8.74 25.85 -2.06
CA LEU A 18 9.83 25.63 -1.10
C LEU A 18 10.88 26.74 -1.17
N HIS A 19 11.26 27.18 -2.37
CA HIS A 19 12.23 28.26 -2.55
C HIS A 19 11.75 29.55 -1.86
N CYS A 20 10.46 29.87 -1.99
CA CYS A 20 9.84 31.03 -1.35
C CYS A 20 9.80 30.94 0.19
N ILE A 21 9.73 29.75 0.77
CA ILE A 21 9.68 29.58 2.23
C ILE A 21 11.07 29.48 2.84
N LEU A 22 12.01 28.80 2.18
CA LEU A 22 13.32 28.43 2.75
C LEU A 22 14.49 29.27 2.25
N ASN A 23 14.33 30.02 1.15
CA ASN A 23 15.42 30.79 0.55
C ASN A 23 14.91 32.14 0.00
N ASN A 24 14.10 32.85 0.79
CA ASN A 24 13.55 34.15 0.41
C ASN A 24 14.38 35.31 1.01
N PRO A 25 15.08 36.10 0.18
CA PRO A 25 15.89 37.23 0.67
C PRO A 25 15.03 38.36 1.25
N ASN A 26 13.73 38.39 0.93
CA ASN A 26 12.76 39.36 1.43
C ASN A 26 11.80 38.74 2.47
N ALA A 27 12.20 37.67 3.17
CA ALA A 27 11.37 36.98 4.17
C ALA A 27 10.73 37.92 5.21
N ASN A 28 11.41 39.03 5.56
CA ASN A 28 10.93 40.00 6.53
C ASN A 28 9.98 41.09 5.95
N LYS A 29 9.65 41.02 4.65
CA LYS A 29 8.77 42.00 3.97
C LYS A 29 7.41 41.38 3.65
N HIS A 30 6.38 42.22 3.52
CA HIS A 30 5.09 41.77 2.98
C HIS A 30 5.25 41.29 1.52
N PRO A 31 4.47 40.27 1.09
CA PRO A 31 3.42 39.58 1.84
C PRO A 31 3.90 38.48 2.82
N PHE A 32 5.16 38.05 2.77
CA PHE A 32 5.60 36.80 3.42
C PHE A 32 5.85 36.87 4.93
N ARG A 33 6.06 38.09 5.47
CA ARG A 33 6.46 38.29 6.86
C ARG A 33 5.59 37.51 7.86
N ASN A 34 4.27 37.65 7.78
CA ASN A 34 3.34 37.01 8.73
C ASN A 34 3.40 35.48 8.65
N THR A 35 3.39 34.96 7.43
CA THR A 35 3.44 33.52 7.17
C THR A 35 4.76 32.91 7.65
N ILE A 36 5.90 33.55 7.37
CA ILE A 36 7.22 33.07 7.80
C ILE A 36 7.40 33.22 9.31
N ASP A 37 6.95 34.32 9.93
CA ASP A 37 7.02 34.52 11.37
C ASP A 37 6.22 33.43 12.13
N LEU A 38 5.04 33.04 11.62
CA LEU A 38 4.26 31.92 12.17
C LEU A 38 4.97 30.58 12.04
N LEU A 39 5.50 30.27 10.85
CA LEU A 39 6.26 29.04 10.63
C LEU A 39 7.54 29.01 11.49
N ARG A 40 8.22 30.15 11.66
CA ARG A 40 9.44 30.25 12.48
C ARG A 40 9.20 29.88 13.94
N LEU A 41 8.08 30.31 14.51
CA LEU A 41 7.77 30.14 15.93
C LEU A 41 7.12 28.78 16.22
N HIS A 42 6.37 28.24 15.25
CA HIS A 42 5.51 27.07 15.45
C HIS A 42 5.60 26.05 14.30
N HIS A 43 6.78 25.87 13.69
CA HIS A 43 6.96 24.99 12.51
C HIS A 43 6.42 23.57 12.71
N TYR A 44 6.55 23.02 13.92
CA TYR A 44 6.11 21.67 14.27
C TYR A 44 4.57 21.51 14.31
N ASP A 45 3.80 22.61 14.30
CA ASP A 45 2.33 22.60 14.28
C ASP A 45 1.74 22.63 12.86
N TYR A 46 2.58 22.84 11.84
CA TYR A 46 2.17 23.01 10.46
C TYR A 46 2.80 21.97 9.53
N ALA A 47 2.06 21.62 8.47
CA ALA A 47 2.56 20.83 7.35
C ALA A 47 2.39 21.61 6.04
N LEU A 48 3.38 21.55 5.16
CA LEU A 48 3.34 22.12 3.83
C LEU A 48 2.73 21.11 2.86
N VAL A 49 1.62 21.45 2.21
CA VAL A 49 1.10 20.69 1.07
C VAL A 49 1.84 21.16 -0.17
N LEU A 50 2.71 20.32 -0.71
CA LEU A 50 3.67 20.70 -1.74
C LEU A 50 3.29 20.13 -3.11
N PRO A 51 2.83 20.98 -4.05
CA PRO A 51 2.61 20.58 -5.42
C PRO A 51 3.95 20.32 -6.14
N PRO A 52 3.94 19.52 -7.23
CA PRO A 52 5.15 19.27 -7.99
C PRO A 52 5.67 20.58 -8.62
N ALA A 53 6.99 20.76 -8.62
CA ALA A 53 7.69 21.85 -9.27
C ALA A 53 7.33 21.93 -10.76
N THR A 54 7.21 20.78 -11.44
CA THR A 54 6.71 20.69 -12.82
C THR A 54 5.35 21.37 -12.99
N VAL A 55 4.37 21.08 -12.12
CA VAL A 55 3.05 21.72 -12.11
C VAL A 55 3.18 23.23 -11.83
N LEU A 56 3.96 23.62 -10.83
CA LEU A 56 4.13 25.04 -10.46
C LEU A 56 4.79 25.87 -11.59
N HIS A 57 5.76 25.30 -12.30
CA HIS A 57 6.48 26.00 -13.38
C HIS A 57 5.71 26.08 -14.69
N GLN A 58 4.92 25.06 -15.02
CA GLN A 58 4.34 24.89 -16.35
C GLN A 58 2.83 25.22 -16.42
N TRP A 59 2.10 25.13 -15.31
CA TRP A 59 0.64 25.26 -15.32
C TRP A 59 0.21 26.66 -14.82
N TYR A 60 -0.98 27.06 -15.24
CA TYR A 60 -1.53 28.39 -15.00
C TYR A 60 -2.61 28.37 -13.92
N ASP A 61 -2.82 29.51 -13.27
CA ASP A 61 -3.96 29.75 -12.39
C ASP A 61 -5.25 29.61 -13.21
N PRO A 62 -6.12 28.64 -12.90
CA PRO A 62 -7.36 28.46 -13.61
C PRO A 62 -8.31 29.68 -13.56
N ALA A 63 -8.16 30.58 -12.58
CA ALA A 63 -8.94 31.82 -12.52
C ALA A 63 -8.51 32.86 -13.58
N SER A 64 -7.32 32.69 -14.15
CA SER A 64 -6.77 33.55 -15.20
C SER A 64 -7.00 33.01 -16.61
N ASP A 65 -7.69 31.87 -16.77
CA ASP A 65 -7.91 31.25 -18.07
C ASP A 65 -8.74 32.11 -19.03
N ASP A 66 -9.63 32.95 -18.51
CA ASP A 66 -10.47 33.89 -19.29
C ASP A 66 -9.86 35.30 -19.36
N SER A 67 -8.68 35.51 -18.77
CA SER A 67 -7.95 36.79 -18.78
C SER A 67 -7.06 36.90 -20.01
N SER A 68 -6.82 38.13 -20.48
CA SER A 68 -5.84 38.41 -21.56
C SER A 68 -4.40 38.03 -21.16
N ARG A 69 -4.13 37.92 -19.86
CA ARG A 69 -2.85 37.47 -19.30
C ARG A 69 -3.10 36.30 -18.35
N ARG A 70 -2.72 35.09 -18.79
CA ARG A 70 -2.68 33.91 -17.92
C ARG A 70 -1.52 34.04 -16.93
N VAL A 71 -1.77 33.75 -15.66
CA VAL A 71 -0.80 33.84 -14.57
C VAL A 71 -0.25 32.45 -14.27
N LEU A 72 1.06 32.27 -14.25
CA LEU A 72 1.68 30.99 -13.90
C LEU A 72 1.58 30.74 -12.40
N LEU A 73 1.41 29.48 -11.99
CA LEU A 73 1.34 29.14 -10.56
C LEU A 73 2.63 29.54 -9.79
N ARG A 74 3.81 29.46 -10.43
CA ARG A 74 5.07 29.96 -9.83
C ARG A 74 5.03 31.44 -9.46
N GLU A 75 4.27 32.28 -10.20
CA GLU A 75 4.16 33.71 -9.90
C GLU A 75 3.32 33.93 -8.64
N LEU A 76 2.30 33.09 -8.41
CA LEU A 76 1.48 33.13 -7.20
C LEU A 76 2.28 32.79 -5.95
N CYS A 77 3.29 31.91 -6.05
CA CYS A 77 4.22 31.63 -4.94
C CYS A 77 4.92 32.88 -4.43
N TYR A 78 5.15 33.90 -5.28
CA TYR A 78 5.85 35.14 -4.89
C TYR A 78 4.94 36.38 -4.76
N SER A 79 3.68 36.29 -5.16
CA SER A 79 2.78 37.46 -5.21
C SER A 79 1.53 37.33 -4.34
N SER A 80 1.16 36.12 -3.91
CA SER A 80 -0.10 35.84 -3.20
C SER A 80 0.13 35.14 -1.86
N GLU A 81 -0.12 35.85 -0.76
CA GLU A 81 -0.10 35.24 0.58
C GLU A 81 -1.20 34.17 0.73
N ASP A 82 -2.38 34.42 0.15
CA ASP A 82 -3.51 33.50 0.24
C ASP A 82 -3.22 32.16 -0.46
N PHE A 83 -2.47 32.19 -1.58
CA PHE A 83 -2.02 30.96 -2.25
C PHE A 83 -1.10 30.15 -1.35
N ILE A 84 -0.09 30.79 -0.74
CA ILE A 84 0.88 30.12 0.15
C ILE A 84 0.16 29.55 1.37
N GLN A 85 -0.64 30.35 2.07
CA GLN A 85 -1.34 29.93 3.28
C GLN A 85 -2.36 28.81 3.03
N SER A 86 -2.95 28.74 1.83
CA SER A 86 -3.84 27.63 1.43
C SER A 86 -3.10 26.30 1.26
N HIS A 87 -1.78 26.34 1.06
CA HIS A 87 -0.89 25.17 0.96
C HIS A 87 -0.18 24.87 2.28
N ILE A 88 -0.58 25.50 3.40
CA ILE A 88 -0.03 25.21 4.72
C ILE A 88 -1.18 24.79 5.62
N ILE A 89 -1.12 23.59 6.22
CA ILE A 89 -2.18 23.05 7.08
C ILE A 89 -1.74 22.96 8.54
N LYS A 90 -2.68 23.18 9.47
CA LYS A 90 -2.50 23.01 10.91
C LYS A 90 -2.74 21.55 11.31
N ILE A 91 -1.72 20.91 11.86
CA ILE A 91 -1.75 19.48 12.26
C ILE A 91 -2.67 19.28 13.46
N SER A 92 -2.68 20.22 14.40
CA SER A 92 -3.47 20.17 15.65
C SER A 92 -4.98 20.18 15.47
N SER A 93 -5.48 20.49 14.27
CA SER A 93 -6.91 20.55 13.96
C SER A 93 -7.52 19.20 13.54
N GLY A 94 -6.69 18.18 13.30
CA GLY A 94 -7.15 16.87 12.82
C GLY A 94 -7.73 16.00 13.93
N SER A 95 -9.01 16.15 14.26
CA SER A 95 -9.72 15.22 15.16
C SER A 95 -10.20 13.99 14.39
N SER A 96 -9.65 12.82 14.66
CA SER A 96 -10.27 11.53 14.27
C SER A 96 -10.85 10.85 15.51
N SER A 97 -12.13 10.48 15.44
CA SER A 97 -12.84 9.75 16.50
C SER A 97 -12.61 8.24 16.46
N THR A 98 -11.96 7.69 15.43
CA THR A 98 -11.75 6.24 15.29
C THR A 98 -10.34 5.86 14.82
N PRO A 99 -9.79 4.74 15.32
CA PRO A 99 -8.43 4.25 15.05
C PRO A 99 -8.16 3.82 13.60
N ARG A 100 -9.19 3.78 12.74
CA ARG A 100 -9.13 3.31 11.35
C ARG A 100 -9.67 4.32 10.33
N ALA A 101 -10.11 5.51 10.75
CA ALA A 101 -10.68 6.47 9.81
C ALA A 101 -9.56 7.08 8.96
N ALA A 102 -9.45 6.53 7.75
CA ALA A 102 -8.73 7.08 6.64
C ALA A 102 -9.31 8.44 6.17
N SER A 103 -10.05 9.19 6.99
CA SER A 103 -10.62 10.51 6.69
C SER A 103 -10.38 11.48 7.85
N SER A 104 -9.67 12.58 7.64
CA SER A 104 -9.44 13.63 8.64
C SER A 104 -9.60 15.01 8.01
N ILE A 105 -10.22 15.94 8.73
CA ILE A 105 -10.41 17.32 8.30
C ILE A 105 -9.34 18.18 8.96
N TYR A 106 -8.61 18.93 8.14
CA TYR A 106 -7.58 19.87 8.55
C TYR A 106 -8.01 21.29 8.19
N THR A 107 -7.43 22.27 8.90
CA THR A 107 -7.62 23.68 8.61
C THR A 107 -6.31 24.25 8.08
N THR A 108 -6.37 24.94 6.95
CA THR A 108 -5.24 25.67 6.36
C THR A 108 -4.88 26.90 7.19
N MET A 109 -3.71 27.50 6.96
CA MET A 109 -3.23 28.65 7.73
C MET A 109 -4.16 29.87 7.61
N ASN A 110 -4.82 30.05 6.46
CA ASN A 110 -5.84 31.08 6.21
C ASN A 110 -7.28 30.65 6.56
N GLY A 111 -7.47 29.50 7.24
CA GLY A 111 -8.77 29.09 7.77
C GLY A 111 -9.69 28.30 6.82
N LYS A 112 -9.22 27.92 5.62
CA LYS A 112 -9.97 27.05 4.68
C LYS A 112 -9.92 25.59 5.15
N GLN A 113 -10.98 24.83 4.90
CA GLN A 113 -11.08 23.41 5.28
C GLN A 113 -10.52 22.49 4.20
N LEU A 114 -9.78 21.45 4.60
CA LEU A 114 -9.21 20.43 3.73
C LEU A 114 -9.53 19.04 4.29
N LEU A 115 -10.22 18.21 3.52
CA LEU A 115 -10.48 16.81 3.90
C LEU A 115 -9.43 15.91 3.25
N ILE A 116 -8.69 15.15 4.06
CA ILE A 116 -7.79 14.10 3.57
C ILE A 116 -8.48 12.76 3.78
N LYS A 117 -8.89 12.09 2.70
CA LYS A 117 -9.55 10.79 2.72
C LYS A 117 -8.88 9.76 1.81
N ASN A 118 -8.47 8.60 2.35
CA ASN A 118 -7.84 7.48 1.64
C ASN A 118 -6.60 7.87 0.80
N GLY A 119 -5.79 8.82 1.27
CA GLY A 119 -4.66 9.35 0.49
C GLY A 119 -5.07 10.32 -0.61
N VAL A 120 -6.28 10.88 -0.55
CA VAL A 120 -6.78 11.90 -1.48
C VAL A 120 -7.21 13.13 -0.70
N LEU A 121 -6.78 14.29 -1.16
CA LEU A 121 -7.07 15.60 -0.60
C LEU A 121 -8.25 16.22 -1.36
N PHE A 122 -9.22 16.72 -0.59
CA PHE A 122 -10.42 17.39 -1.07
C PHE A 122 -10.51 18.79 -0.42
N PRO A 123 -10.26 19.87 -1.19
CA PRO A 123 -10.50 21.24 -0.77
C PRO A 123 -11.98 21.43 -0.45
N GLY A 124 -12.26 21.89 0.77
CA GLY A 124 -13.61 22.08 1.30
C GLY A 124 -14.01 23.55 1.37
N LYS A 125 -14.71 23.93 2.46
CA LYS A 125 -15.20 25.29 2.67
C LYS A 125 -14.06 26.31 2.64
N GLY A 126 -14.22 27.36 1.82
CA GLY A 126 -13.25 28.46 1.67
C GLY A 126 -12.35 28.36 0.44
N PHE A 127 -12.31 27.20 -0.24
CA PHE A 127 -11.69 27.08 -1.55
C PHE A 127 -12.66 27.50 -2.66
N LYS A 128 -12.15 28.21 -3.68
CA LYS A 128 -12.95 28.67 -4.82
C LYS A 128 -13.36 27.52 -5.75
N ARG A 129 -12.63 26.42 -5.73
CA ARG A 129 -12.81 25.25 -6.59
C ARG A 129 -12.66 23.97 -5.78
N GLN A 130 -13.43 22.95 -6.16
CA GLN A 130 -13.28 21.60 -5.62
C GLN A 130 -12.43 20.79 -6.59
N VAL A 131 -11.19 20.51 -6.20
CA VAL A 131 -10.22 19.75 -7.01
C VAL A 131 -9.87 18.48 -6.24
N ARG A 132 -9.88 17.32 -6.89
CA ARG A 132 -9.38 16.08 -6.30
C ARG A 132 -7.87 16.04 -6.49
N VAL A 133 -7.10 15.88 -5.42
CA VAL A 133 -5.63 15.82 -5.48
C VAL A 133 -5.14 14.61 -4.67
N GLU A 134 -4.40 13.70 -5.29
CA GLU A 134 -3.79 12.55 -4.61
C GLU A 134 -2.54 12.93 -3.79
N LEU A 135 -2.40 12.31 -2.62
CA LEU A 135 -1.21 12.33 -1.77
C LEU A 135 -0.21 11.31 -2.32
N VAL A 136 0.96 11.79 -2.72
CA VAL A 136 2.04 10.97 -3.27
C VAL A 136 2.91 10.43 -2.14
N ASP A 137 3.33 11.29 -1.20
CA ASP A 137 4.21 10.89 -0.09
C ASP A 137 4.21 11.91 1.07
N VAL A 138 4.81 11.55 2.20
CA VAL A 138 4.95 12.39 3.41
C VAL A 138 6.40 12.41 3.88
N GLY A 139 6.94 13.61 4.09
CA GLY A 139 8.36 13.82 4.33
C GLY A 139 8.70 14.97 5.27
N TYR A 140 9.97 15.04 5.69
CA TYR A 140 10.53 16.23 6.32
C TYR A 140 11.53 16.90 5.38
N VAL A 141 11.48 18.23 5.31
CA VAL A 141 12.48 19.06 4.64
C VAL A 141 13.26 19.83 5.70
N PRO A 142 14.59 19.69 5.78
CA PRO A 142 15.40 20.46 6.74
C PRO A 142 15.46 21.93 6.34
N THR A 143 15.38 22.80 7.33
CA THR A 143 15.56 24.24 7.14
C THR A 143 17.05 24.59 7.12
N PHE A 144 17.45 25.47 6.21
CA PHE A 144 18.82 26.03 6.15
C PHE A 144 18.83 27.56 6.26
N ALA A 145 17.64 28.17 6.29
CA ALA A 145 17.48 29.61 6.36
C ALA A 145 17.79 30.14 7.77
N ASP A 146 18.52 31.25 7.87
CA ASP A 146 18.94 31.84 9.14
C ASP A 146 17.78 32.37 10.02
N TYR A 147 16.60 32.56 9.43
CA TYR A 147 15.40 33.00 10.16
C TYR A 147 14.63 31.84 10.81
N PHE A 148 14.91 30.57 10.50
CA PHE A 148 14.32 29.43 11.21
C PHE A 148 15.16 29.02 12.42
N PRO A 149 14.55 28.38 13.46
CA PRO A 149 15.32 27.76 14.53
C PRO A 149 16.29 26.73 13.96
N ARG A 150 17.49 26.64 14.54
CA ARG A 150 18.51 25.69 14.05
C ARG A 150 18.07 24.25 14.30
N GLY A 151 18.23 23.40 13.29
CA GLY A 151 17.75 22.02 13.33
C GLY A 151 16.25 21.88 13.10
N ALA A 152 15.51 22.97 12.82
CA ALA A 152 14.10 22.90 12.49
C ALA A 152 13.86 22.18 11.15
N ARG A 153 12.77 21.42 11.10
CA ARG A 153 12.32 20.65 9.94
C ARG A 153 10.85 20.94 9.68
N LEU A 154 10.50 21.13 8.41
CA LEU A 154 9.12 21.34 8.00
C LEU A 154 8.53 20.02 7.51
N LEU A 155 7.38 19.63 8.06
CA LEU A 155 6.62 18.48 7.56
C LEU A 155 6.04 18.84 6.19
N VAL A 156 6.16 17.95 5.21
CA VAL A 156 5.75 18.15 3.82
C VAL A 156 4.87 16.99 3.36
N LEU A 157 3.73 17.31 2.77
CA LEU A 157 2.83 16.40 2.09
C LEU A 157 2.99 16.61 0.58
N TYR A 158 3.65 15.67 -0.10
CA TYR A 158 3.82 15.73 -1.55
C TYR A 158 2.52 15.32 -2.22
N VAL A 159 2.04 16.13 -3.15
CA VAL A 159 0.76 15.92 -3.82
C VAL A 159 0.92 15.93 -5.33
N GLU A 160 -0.03 15.35 -6.07
CA GLU A 160 0.05 15.25 -7.54
C GLU A 160 -0.17 16.59 -8.27
N SER A 161 -0.87 17.54 -7.62
CA SER A 161 -1.25 18.83 -8.21
C SER A 161 -1.51 19.89 -7.13
N SER A 162 -1.85 21.11 -7.53
CA SER A 162 -2.11 22.21 -6.59
C SER A 162 -3.52 22.15 -6.00
N LEU A 163 -3.65 22.41 -4.69
CA LEU A 163 -4.95 22.59 -4.01
C LEU A 163 -5.73 23.80 -4.55
N TRP A 164 -5.04 24.73 -5.22
CA TRP A 164 -5.63 25.89 -5.88
C TRP A 164 -6.27 25.53 -7.24
N GLY A 165 -6.00 24.34 -7.76
CA GLY A 165 -6.25 23.95 -9.14
C GLY A 165 -5.11 24.37 -10.06
N ALA A 166 -5.00 23.69 -11.20
CA ALA A 166 -3.95 23.95 -12.17
C ALA A 166 -4.52 23.75 -13.58
N SER A 167 -4.33 24.74 -14.46
CA SER A 167 -4.78 24.70 -15.86
C SER A 167 -3.59 24.42 -16.76
N PRO A 168 -3.61 23.35 -17.59
CA PRO A 168 -2.47 22.99 -18.41
C PRO A 168 -2.17 24.08 -19.46
N PRO A 169 -0.91 24.16 -19.93
CA PRO A 169 -0.49 25.13 -20.94
C PRO A 169 -1.24 24.95 -22.26
N ILE A 170 -1.44 23.69 -22.68
CA ILE A 170 -2.27 23.30 -23.81
C ILE A 170 -3.57 22.76 -23.24
N LYS A 171 -4.71 23.41 -23.54
CA LYS A 171 -6.02 22.79 -23.25
C LYS A 171 -6.08 21.52 -24.10
N PRO A 172 -6.24 20.32 -23.50
CA PRO A 172 -6.42 19.11 -24.30
C PRO A 172 -7.57 19.37 -25.28
N LEU A 173 -7.37 19.00 -26.54
CA LEU A 173 -8.47 18.96 -27.50
C LEU A 173 -9.63 18.24 -26.80
N PRO A 174 -10.88 18.73 -26.93
CA PRO A 174 -12.04 17.95 -26.53
C PRO A 174 -11.81 16.55 -27.06
N ALA A 175 -11.91 15.54 -26.20
CA ALA A 175 -11.76 14.16 -26.64
C ALA A 175 -12.56 14.03 -27.94
N PRO A 176 -11.96 13.55 -29.04
CA PRO A 176 -12.72 13.34 -30.26
C PRO A 176 -13.99 12.58 -29.86
N PRO A 177 -15.17 12.95 -30.37
CA PRO A 177 -16.36 12.15 -30.15
C PRO A 177 -15.92 10.72 -30.43
N LYS A 178 -16.01 9.87 -29.40
CA LYS A 178 -15.55 8.48 -29.51
C LYS A 178 -16.08 7.96 -30.84
N PRO A 179 -15.25 7.33 -31.69
CA PRO A 179 -15.80 6.68 -32.87
C PRO A 179 -16.97 5.84 -32.38
N ALA A 180 -18.14 6.04 -33.00
CA ALA A 180 -19.32 5.25 -32.71
C ALA A 180 -19.05 3.83 -33.19
N ASN A 181 -18.24 3.09 -32.43
CA ASN A 181 -18.04 1.67 -32.50
C ASN A 181 -17.48 1.23 -31.13
N GLU A 182 -18.22 0.31 -30.54
CA GLU A 182 -17.88 -0.43 -29.33
C GLU A 182 -17.92 0.36 -28.02
N THR A 183 -19.09 0.95 -27.75
CA THR A 183 -19.66 0.71 -26.43
C THR A 183 -20.01 -0.78 -26.33
N ASN A 184 -19.07 -1.56 -25.80
CA ASN A 184 -19.43 -2.50 -24.75
C ASN A 184 -20.05 -1.69 -23.62
N THR A 185 -21.30 -1.25 -23.81
CA THR A 185 -22.21 -1.15 -22.68
C THR A 185 -22.16 -2.51 -22.02
N PRO A 186 -22.04 -2.60 -20.68
CA PRO A 186 -22.59 -3.80 -20.05
C PRO A 186 -23.97 -4.00 -20.69
N ASN A 187 -24.27 -5.19 -21.19
CA ASN A 187 -25.63 -5.62 -21.43
C ASN A 187 -26.35 -5.53 -20.07
N VAL A 188 -26.61 -4.31 -19.60
CA VAL A 188 -27.83 -4.00 -18.90
C VAL A 188 -28.84 -4.26 -20.00
N PRO A 189 -29.62 -5.35 -19.91
CA PRO A 189 -30.64 -5.60 -20.91
C PRO A 189 -31.43 -4.30 -20.99
N VAL A 190 -31.51 -3.70 -22.18
CA VAL A 190 -32.48 -2.64 -22.41
C VAL A 190 -33.78 -3.25 -21.93
N GLU A 191 -34.26 -2.78 -20.79
CA GLU A 191 -35.44 -3.32 -20.15
C GLU A 191 -36.55 -3.20 -21.19
N SER A 192 -36.92 -4.32 -21.82
CA SER A 192 -37.88 -4.31 -22.92
C SER A 192 -39.14 -3.60 -22.43
N VAL A 193 -39.53 -2.54 -23.12
CA VAL A 193 -40.77 -1.82 -22.82
C VAL A 193 -41.91 -2.81 -23.09
N THR A 194 -42.62 -3.25 -22.06
CA THR A 194 -43.79 -4.13 -22.17
C THR A 194 -45.05 -3.35 -21.87
N PHE A 195 -46.20 -3.81 -22.38
CA PHE A 195 -47.48 -3.13 -22.11
C PHE A 195 -47.84 -3.13 -20.61
N ASP A 196 -47.53 -4.20 -19.86
CA ASP A 196 -47.70 -4.23 -18.40
C ASP A 196 -46.89 -3.12 -17.70
N ARG A 197 -45.66 -2.89 -18.15
CA ARG A 197 -44.83 -1.77 -17.65
C ARG A 197 -45.41 -0.42 -18.06
N LEU A 198 -45.98 -0.29 -19.25
CA LEU A 198 -46.69 0.93 -19.66
C LEU A 198 -47.91 1.19 -18.75
N LEU A 199 -48.69 0.17 -18.40
CA LEU A 199 -49.81 0.31 -17.47
C LEU A 199 -49.37 0.75 -16.06
N ARG A 200 -48.23 0.23 -15.55
CA ARG A 200 -47.67 0.62 -14.24
C ARG A 200 -47.09 2.03 -14.23
N ASN A 201 -46.35 2.40 -15.27
CA ASN A 201 -45.64 3.68 -15.35
C ASN A 201 -46.57 4.83 -15.76
N PHE A 202 -47.73 4.53 -16.37
CA PHE A 202 -48.71 5.51 -16.81
C PHE A 202 -50.09 5.24 -16.18
N PRO A 203 -50.33 5.71 -14.94
CA PRO A 203 -51.57 5.45 -14.19
C PRO A 203 -52.84 5.93 -14.91
N LEU A 204 -52.74 6.94 -15.78
CA LEU A 204 -53.85 7.42 -16.62
C LEU A 204 -54.34 6.35 -17.60
N LEU A 205 -53.40 5.64 -18.26
CA LEU A 205 -53.73 4.55 -19.17
C LEU A 205 -54.35 3.38 -18.40
N SER A 206 -53.74 2.99 -17.27
CA SER A 206 -54.28 1.95 -16.39
C SER A 206 -55.70 2.30 -15.89
N LYS A 207 -55.98 3.54 -15.51
CA LYS A 207 -57.30 3.94 -15.01
C LYS A 207 -58.43 3.80 -16.05
N VAL A 208 -58.12 3.91 -17.34
CA VAL A 208 -59.12 3.80 -18.42
C VAL A 208 -59.25 2.37 -18.93
N THR A 209 -58.14 1.61 -18.96
CA THR A 209 -58.12 0.27 -19.58
C THR A 209 -58.27 -0.89 -18.59
N SER A 210 -57.94 -0.73 -17.31
CA SER A 210 -57.85 -1.87 -16.36
C SER A 210 -59.18 -2.58 -16.12
N ASP A 211 -60.31 -1.86 -16.00
CA ASP A 211 -61.63 -2.50 -15.79
C ASP A 211 -62.07 -3.30 -17.03
N HIS A 212 -61.76 -2.79 -18.23
CA HIS A 212 -62.04 -3.44 -19.51
C HIS A 212 -61.17 -4.69 -19.69
N PHE A 213 -59.86 -4.60 -19.41
CA PHE A 213 -58.96 -5.76 -19.44
C PHE A 213 -59.28 -6.78 -18.34
N TYR A 214 -59.68 -6.33 -17.14
CA TYR A 214 -60.12 -7.22 -16.08
C TYR A 214 -61.34 -8.03 -16.53
N SER A 215 -62.35 -7.39 -17.14
CA SER A 215 -63.51 -8.07 -17.71
C SER A 215 -63.13 -9.04 -18.84
N LEU A 216 -62.20 -8.63 -19.72
CA LEU A 216 -61.74 -9.41 -20.86
C LEU A 216 -61.10 -10.74 -20.42
N PHE A 217 -60.22 -10.71 -19.41
CA PHE A 217 -59.52 -11.90 -18.90
C PHE A 217 -60.24 -12.57 -17.71
N HIS A 218 -61.45 -12.13 -17.37
CA HIS A 218 -62.22 -12.72 -16.28
C HIS A 218 -62.85 -14.06 -16.68
N HIS A 219 -62.96 -14.99 -15.73
CA HIS A 219 -63.65 -16.28 -15.92
C HIS A 219 -65.12 -16.19 -16.37
N ASN A 220 -65.76 -15.02 -16.19
CA ASN A 220 -67.13 -14.78 -16.65
C ASN A 220 -67.21 -14.44 -18.15
N ASN A 221 -66.10 -14.08 -18.79
CA ASN A 221 -66.08 -13.90 -20.23
C ASN A 221 -66.20 -15.27 -20.91
N PRO A 222 -67.25 -15.53 -21.72
CA PRO A 222 -67.43 -16.83 -22.36
C PRO A 222 -66.25 -17.21 -23.26
N LYS A 223 -65.62 -16.24 -23.93
CA LYS A 223 -64.44 -16.45 -24.80
C LYS A 223 -63.24 -16.94 -23.99
N TYR A 224 -62.93 -16.28 -22.87
CA TYR A 224 -61.88 -16.71 -21.93
C TYR A 224 -62.20 -18.07 -21.29
N ARG A 225 -63.47 -18.30 -20.91
CA ARG A 225 -63.91 -19.56 -20.30
C ARG A 225 -63.65 -20.74 -21.23
N VAL A 226 -63.85 -20.57 -22.54
CA VAL A 226 -63.55 -21.60 -23.54
C VAL A 226 -62.08 -22.00 -23.50
N LEU A 227 -61.14 -21.07 -23.33
CA LEU A 227 -59.71 -21.44 -23.21
C LEU A 227 -59.39 -22.07 -21.84
N SER A 228 -60.14 -21.72 -20.79
CA SER A 228 -59.89 -22.17 -19.40
C SER A 228 -60.40 -23.59 -19.06
N THR A 229 -61.35 -24.15 -19.81
CA THR A 229 -61.93 -25.47 -19.52
C THR A 229 -61.01 -26.61 -19.95
N TYR A 230 -60.71 -27.55 -19.05
CA TYR A 230 -59.86 -28.75 -19.29
C TYR A 230 -60.54 -29.84 -20.17
N THR A 231 -61.04 -29.46 -21.35
CA THR A 231 -61.59 -30.38 -22.35
C THR A 231 -60.80 -30.24 -23.65
N GLN A 232 -60.43 -31.34 -24.30
CA GLN A 232 -59.70 -31.34 -25.57
C GLN A 232 -60.49 -30.59 -26.66
N LYS A 233 -59.85 -29.60 -27.32
CA LYS A 233 -60.47 -28.74 -28.36
C LYS A 233 -59.61 -28.65 -29.61
N PRO A 234 -60.18 -28.71 -30.82
CA PRO A 234 -59.39 -28.64 -32.04
C PRO A 234 -58.59 -27.34 -32.07
N VAL A 235 -57.39 -27.42 -32.64
CA VAL A 235 -56.41 -26.33 -32.54
C VAL A 235 -56.88 -25.05 -33.24
N GLU A 236 -57.72 -25.19 -34.28
CA GLU A 236 -58.38 -24.09 -34.99
C GLU A 236 -59.31 -23.29 -34.08
N ASP A 237 -60.03 -23.94 -33.16
CA ASP A 237 -60.91 -23.27 -32.20
C ASP A 237 -60.10 -22.48 -31.16
N ILE A 238 -58.96 -23.03 -30.71
CA ILE A 238 -58.06 -22.36 -29.77
C ILE A 238 -57.49 -21.08 -30.38
N VAL A 239 -57.01 -21.15 -31.62
CA VAL A 239 -56.48 -20.00 -32.36
C VAL A 239 -57.59 -18.98 -32.63
N THR A 240 -58.80 -19.44 -33.00
CA THR A 240 -59.95 -18.55 -33.26
C THR A 240 -60.35 -17.77 -32.00
N GLU A 241 -60.43 -18.43 -30.84
CA GLU A 241 -60.79 -17.76 -29.58
C GLU A 241 -59.69 -16.83 -29.08
N PHE A 242 -58.41 -17.20 -29.21
CA PHE A 242 -57.30 -16.28 -28.93
C PHE A 242 -57.37 -15.02 -29.81
N THR A 243 -57.60 -15.20 -31.11
CA THR A 243 -57.73 -14.12 -32.10
C THR A 243 -58.87 -13.18 -31.72
N ARG A 244 -60.03 -13.73 -31.32
CA ARG A 244 -61.18 -12.94 -30.85
C ARG A 244 -60.87 -12.11 -29.60
N ILE A 245 -60.17 -12.68 -28.61
CA ILE A 245 -59.80 -11.95 -27.39
C ILE A 245 -58.75 -10.87 -27.68
N ARG A 246 -57.81 -11.15 -28.59
CA ARG A 246 -56.83 -10.16 -29.07
C ARG A 246 -57.52 -9.00 -29.79
N ASP A 247 -58.45 -9.29 -30.70
CA ASP A 247 -59.16 -8.25 -31.44
C ASP A 247 -60.01 -7.38 -30.49
N ASP A 248 -60.68 -7.99 -29.49
CA ASP A 248 -61.35 -7.25 -28.41
C ASP A 248 -60.35 -6.36 -27.62
N ALA A 249 -59.12 -6.82 -27.36
CA ALA A 249 -58.09 -6.04 -26.69
C ALA A 249 -57.60 -4.83 -27.52
N TYR A 250 -57.48 -5.01 -28.84
CA TYR A 250 -57.19 -3.90 -29.76
C TYR A 250 -58.32 -2.88 -29.79
N ASP A 251 -59.57 -3.35 -29.81
CA ASP A 251 -60.76 -2.50 -29.77
C ASP A 251 -60.83 -1.70 -28.46
N ILE A 252 -60.52 -2.31 -27.31
CA ILE A 252 -60.43 -1.61 -26.00
C ILE A 252 -59.42 -0.47 -26.06
N VAL A 253 -58.22 -0.70 -26.56
CA VAL A 253 -57.17 0.35 -26.65
C VAL A 253 -57.55 1.43 -27.66
N SER A 254 -58.15 1.05 -28.80
CA SER A 254 -58.63 1.98 -29.83
C SER A 254 -59.77 2.87 -29.32
N GLU A 255 -60.71 2.31 -28.56
CA GLU A 255 -61.85 3.01 -28.00
C GLU A 255 -61.44 3.99 -26.88
N CYS A 256 -60.41 3.65 -26.09
CA CYS A 256 -59.84 4.53 -25.07
C CYS A 256 -59.18 5.79 -25.65
N VAL A 257 -58.73 5.74 -26.91
CA VAL A 257 -58.06 6.85 -27.63
C VAL A 257 -59.05 7.64 -28.49
N ARG A 258 -60.32 7.21 -28.56
CA ARG A 258 -61.37 7.88 -29.35
C ARG A 258 -61.82 9.19 -28.69
N PRO A 259 -61.92 10.31 -29.44
CA PRO A 259 -62.38 11.58 -28.88
C PRO A 259 -63.80 11.46 -28.32
N GLY A 260 -64.00 11.81 -27.05
CA GLY A 260 -65.32 11.85 -26.40
C GLY A 260 -65.79 10.57 -25.70
N ALA A 261 -65.01 9.49 -25.67
CA ALA A 261 -65.39 8.24 -24.98
C ALA A 261 -65.26 8.31 -23.44
N SER A 262 -64.32 9.11 -22.93
CA SER A 262 -64.08 9.36 -21.50
C SER A 262 -63.54 10.79 -21.30
N PRO A 263 -63.79 11.47 -20.17
CA PRO A 263 -63.23 12.79 -19.88
C PRO A 263 -61.69 12.84 -19.85
N LEU A 264 -61.01 11.69 -19.92
CA LEU A 264 -59.55 11.54 -19.93
C LEU A 264 -58.99 11.10 -21.29
N SER A 265 -59.83 10.86 -22.31
CA SER A 265 -59.41 10.30 -23.61
C SER A 265 -58.38 11.16 -24.36
N ASP A 266 -58.54 12.49 -24.34
CA ASP A 266 -57.60 13.41 -25.00
C ASP A 266 -56.23 13.44 -24.32
N GLN A 267 -56.18 13.31 -22.98
CA GLN A 267 -54.93 13.25 -22.21
C GLN A 267 -54.20 11.92 -22.43
N THR A 268 -54.94 10.80 -22.53
CA THR A 268 -54.37 9.48 -22.83
C THR A 268 -53.78 9.43 -24.23
N LYS A 269 -54.42 10.09 -25.21
CA LYS A 269 -53.94 10.19 -26.59
C LYS A 269 -52.64 11.00 -26.70
N GLU A 270 -52.55 12.15 -26.04
CA GLU A 270 -51.34 12.99 -26.01
C GLU A 270 -50.17 12.26 -25.32
N MET A 271 -50.45 11.50 -24.27
CA MET A 271 -49.46 10.70 -23.56
C MET A 271 -48.92 9.53 -24.40
N LEU A 272 -49.79 8.77 -25.08
CA LEU A 272 -49.36 7.70 -25.98
C LEU A 272 -48.54 8.24 -27.16
N GLN A 273 -48.94 9.39 -27.72
CA GLN A 273 -48.17 10.06 -28.78
C GLN A 273 -46.76 10.44 -28.30
N LYS A 274 -46.64 10.97 -27.08
CA LYS A 274 -45.34 11.30 -26.48
C LYS A 274 -44.46 10.06 -26.22
N VAL A 275 -45.05 8.92 -25.86
CA VAL A 275 -44.32 7.65 -25.72
C VAL A 275 -43.82 7.15 -27.07
N MET A 276 -44.65 7.24 -28.13
CA MET A 276 -44.26 6.86 -29.49
C MET A 276 -43.18 7.79 -30.09
N GLU A 277 -43.20 9.08 -29.75
CA GLU A 277 -42.13 10.04 -30.11
C GLU A 277 -40.81 9.75 -29.38
N THR A 278 -40.88 9.28 -28.14
CA THR A 278 -39.70 8.94 -27.33
C THR A 278 -39.08 7.61 -27.76
N TYR A 279 -39.88 6.67 -28.26
CA TYR A 279 -39.45 5.34 -28.69
C TYR A 279 -40.00 4.99 -30.09
N PRO A 280 -39.35 5.48 -31.16
CA PRO A 280 -39.88 5.39 -32.53
C PRO A 280 -39.92 3.96 -33.10
N THR A 281 -39.29 2.98 -32.45
CA THR A 281 -39.26 1.57 -32.89
C THR A 281 -40.31 0.68 -32.19
N ILE A 282 -41.14 1.24 -31.31
CA ILE A 282 -42.14 0.47 -30.57
C ILE A 282 -43.46 0.45 -31.34
N ASP A 283 -43.95 -0.75 -31.64
CA ASP A 283 -45.31 -0.97 -32.15
C ASP A 283 -46.26 -1.26 -30.97
N LEU A 284 -47.24 -0.37 -30.75
CA LEU A 284 -48.23 -0.50 -29.68
C LEU A 284 -49.11 -1.75 -29.85
N ASN A 285 -49.46 -2.13 -31.09
CA ASN A 285 -50.28 -3.32 -31.35
C ASN A 285 -49.50 -4.60 -31.01
N GLN A 286 -48.19 -4.58 -31.24
CA GLN A 286 -47.31 -5.67 -30.82
C GLN A 286 -47.26 -5.78 -29.30
N LEU A 287 -47.14 -4.66 -28.57
CA LEU A 287 -47.13 -4.67 -27.10
C LEU A 287 -48.47 -5.14 -26.50
N VAL A 288 -49.59 -4.71 -27.06
CA VAL A 288 -50.93 -5.15 -26.64
C VAL A 288 -51.11 -6.65 -26.90
N HIS A 289 -50.64 -7.15 -28.04
CA HIS A 289 -50.66 -8.58 -28.34
C HIS A 289 -49.81 -9.39 -27.36
N GLU A 290 -48.58 -8.96 -27.07
CA GLU A 290 -47.72 -9.61 -26.07
C GLU A 290 -48.37 -9.62 -24.67
N TYR A 291 -49.17 -8.60 -24.34
CA TYR A 291 -49.96 -8.57 -23.10
C TYR A 291 -51.12 -9.57 -23.09
N VAL A 292 -51.81 -9.74 -24.22
CA VAL A 292 -52.85 -10.77 -24.37
C VAL A 292 -52.23 -12.17 -24.29
N GLU A 293 -51.08 -12.39 -24.94
CA GLU A 293 -50.30 -13.62 -24.81
C GLU A 293 -49.95 -13.91 -23.36
N LEU A 294 -49.37 -12.94 -22.64
CA LEU A 294 -48.99 -13.11 -21.24
C LEU A 294 -50.16 -13.54 -20.34
N ASN A 295 -51.36 -12.99 -20.55
CA ASN A 295 -52.54 -13.30 -19.73
C ASN A 295 -53.23 -14.61 -20.15
N LEU A 296 -53.05 -15.06 -21.38
CA LEU A 296 -53.67 -16.28 -21.91
C LEU A 296 -52.71 -17.47 -21.98
N TYR A 297 -51.40 -17.25 -21.82
CA TYR A 297 -50.35 -18.24 -22.08
C TYR A 297 -50.61 -19.55 -21.37
N ASP A 298 -50.79 -19.55 -20.04
CA ASP A 298 -51.01 -20.77 -19.25
C ASP A 298 -52.22 -21.58 -19.74
N LYS A 299 -53.27 -20.89 -20.19
CA LYS A 299 -54.51 -21.52 -20.65
C LYS A 299 -54.34 -22.10 -22.04
N VAL A 300 -53.77 -21.31 -22.96
CA VAL A 300 -53.48 -21.75 -24.33
C VAL A 300 -52.47 -22.90 -24.32
N TRP A 301 -51.39 -22.77 -23.53
CA TRP A 301 -50.35 -23.78 -23.37
C TRP A 301 -50.93 -25.10 -22.82
N ALA A 302 -51.75 -25.06 -21.77
CA ALA A 302 -52.41 -26.26 -21.25
C ALA A 302 -53.29 -26.97 -22.29
N GLN A 303 -53.99 -26.22 -23.17
CA GLN A 303 -54.76 -26.83 -24.26
C GLN A 303 -53.87 -27.44 -25.34
N LEU A 304 -52.76 -26.80 -25.67
CA LEU A 304 -51.80 -27.34 -26.64
C LEU A 304 -51.16 -28.63 -26.11
N LEU A 305 -50.77 -28.68 -24.84
CA LEU A 305 -50.22 -29.90 -24.22
C LEU A 305 -51.19 -31.09 -24.32
N LEU A 306 -52.51 -30.87 -24.15
CA LEU A 306 -53.52 -31.92 -24.33
C LEU A 306 -53.58 -32.47 -25.76
N GLN A 307 -53.18 -31.68 -26.76
CA GLN A 307 -53.19 -32.08 -28.18
C GLN A 307 -51.89 -32.74 -28.63
N PHE A 308 -50.75 -32.19 -28.21
CA PHE A 308 -49.43 -32.64 -28.67
C PHE A 308 -48.86 -33.81 -27.83
N ASN A 309 -49.56 -34.25 -26.78
CA ASN A 309 -49.11 -35.35 -25.89
C ASN A 309 -48.95 -36.72 -26.56
N THR A 310 -49.46 -36.92 -27.78
CA THR A 310 -49.51 -38.24 -28.44
C THR A 310 -48.63 -38.35 -29.70
N SER A 311 -48.05 -37.26 -30.19
CA SER A 311 -47.35 -37.24 -31.49
C SER A 311 -45.84 -36.93 -31.42
N ALA A 312 -45.31 -36.58 -30.25
CA ALA A 312 -43.91 -36.22 -30.08
C ALA A 312 -42.96 -37.44 -30.12
N PRO A 313 -41.77 -37.33 -30.72
CA PRO A 313 -40.76 -38.39 -30.69
C PRO A 313 -40.25 -38.61 -29.24
N PRO A 314 -39.88 -39.85 -28.86
CA PRO A 314 -39.42 -40.16 -27.51
C PRO A 314 -37.96 -39.71 -27.31
N LEU A 315 -37.76 -38.39 -27.15
CA LEU A 315 -36.43 -37.75 -27.12
C LEU A 315 -35.46 -38.39 -26.10
N ASP A 316 -35.96 -38.88 -24.96
CA ASP A 316 -35.16 -39.56 -23.94
C ASP A 316 -34.35 -40.75 -24.48
N GLN A 317 -34.88 -41.43 -25.50
CA GLN A 317 -34.21 -42.58 -26.13
C GLN A 317 -33.00 -42.16 -26.97
N PHE A 318 -32.90 -40.89 -27.36
CA PHE A 318 -31.86 -40.36 -28.26
C PHE A 318 -30.78 -39.54 -27.54
N LYS A 319 -30.85 -39.43 -26.20
CA LYS A 319 -29.97 -38.56 -25.39
C LYS A 319 -28.47 -38.82 -25.55
N HIS A 320 -28.08 -40.04 -25.87
CA HIS A 320 -26.68 -40.48 -25.86
C HIS A 320 -26.08 -40.66 -27.26
N VAL A 321 -26.68 -40.06 -28.28
CA VAL A 321 -26.15 -40.04 -29.66
C VAL A 321 -24.87 -39.20 -29.71
N SER A 322 -23.99 -39.50 -30.66
CA SER A 322 -22.77 -38.73 -30.91
C SER A 322 -22.67 -38.27 -32.36
N LEU A 323 -21.91 -37.19 -32.62
CA LEU A 323 -21.82 -36.56 -33.93
C LEU A 323 -21.27 -37.50 -35.02
N ASN A 324 -20.38 -38.43 -34.67
CA ASN A 324 -19.77 -39.37 -35.63
C ASN A 324 -20.76 -40.43 -36.17
N GLN A 325 -21.94 -40.55 -35.54
CA GLN A 325 -23.00 -41.49 -35.93
C GLN A 325 -24.07 -40.84 -36.81
N LEU A 326 -23.91 -39.56 -37.12
CA LEU A 326 -24.71 -38.84 -38.09
C LEU A 326 -23.89 -38.72 -39.37
N ASP A 327 -24.55 -38.83 -40.53
CA ASP A 327 -23.91 -38.76 -41.86
C ASP A 327 -23.42 -37.34 -42.19
N MET A 328 -22.42 -36.89 -41.44
CA MET A 328 -21.86 -35.55 -41.47
C MET A 328 -20.56 -35.55 -42.28
N PRO A 329 -20.32 -34.56 -43.17
CA PRO A 329 -19.16 -34.54 -44.07
C PRO A 329 -17.84 -34.16 -43.39
N VAL A 330 -17.84 -33.95 -42.06
CA VAL A 330 -16.68 -33.47 -41.30
C VAL A 330 -16.19 -34.57 -40.38
N HIS A 331 -14.99 -35.09 -40.67
CA HIS A 331 -14.37 -36.18 -39.91
C HIS A 331 -13.05 -35.77 -39.21
N THR A 332 -12.58 -34.54 -39.41
CA THR A 332 -11.31 -34.08 -38.82
C THR A 332 -11.46 -33.73 -37.34
N PRO A 333 -10.59 -34.21 -36.43
CA PRO A 333 -10.73 -34.03 -34.98
C PRO A 333 -10.92 -32.57 -34.52
N TRP A 334 -10.12 -31.62 -35.02
CA TRP A 334 -10.21 -30.21 -34.63
C TRP A 334 -11.53 -29.53 -34.99
N ALA A 335 -12.16 -29.93 -36.12
CA ALA A 335 -13.45 -29.41 -36.52
C ALA A 335 -14.57 -30.05 -35.69
N MET A 336 -14.39 -31.30 -35.27
CA MET A 336 -15.33 -32.00 -34.39
C MET A 336 -15.41 -31.34 -33.00
N ASP A 337 -14.30 -30.94 -32.39
CA ASP A 337 -14.33 -30.27 -31.07
C ASP A 337 -15.11 -28.94 -31.12
N GLU A 338 -14.88 -28.15 -32.17
CA GLU A 338 -15.63 -26.91 -32.41
C GLU A 338 -17.13 -27.17 -32.62
N MET A 339 -17.48 -28.23 -33.37
CA MET A 339 -18.88 -28.62 -33.55
C MET A 339 -19.54 -29.03 -32.23
N HIS A 340 -18.87 -29.82 -31.38
CA HIS A 340 -19.40 -30.18 -30.07
C HIS A 340 -19.63 -28.94 -29.18
N HIS A 341 -18.73 -27.95 -29.25
CA HIS A 341 -18.90 -26.69 -28.52
C HIS A 341 -20.13 -25.90 -29.00
N ARG A 342 -20.29 -25.75 -30.32
CA ARG A 342 -21.48 -25.10 -30.90
C ARG A 342 -22.76 -25.82 -30.53
N VAL A 343 -22.77 -27.16 -30.58
CA VAL A 343 -23.93 -27.99 -30.20
C VAL A 343 -24.28 -27.83 -28.73
N ALA A 344 -23.32 -27.90 -27.81
CA ALA A 344 -23.61 -27.77 -26.38
C ALA A 344 -24.21 -26.40 -26.03
N LYS A 345 -23.67 -25.32 -26.63
CA LYS A 345 -24.19 -23.95 -26.45
C LYS A 345 -25.59 -23.77 -27.06
N ALA A 346 -25.80 -24.32 -28.26
CA ALA A 346 -27.09 -24.31 -28.93
C ALA A 346 -28.13 -25.14 -28.15
N ALA A 347 -27.76 -26.31 -27.61
CA ALA A 347 -28.63 -27.15 -26.78
C ALA A 347 -29.01 -26.44 -25.47
N ALA A 348 -28.05 -25.82 -24.78
CA ALA A 348 -28.33 -25.01 -23.59
C ALA A 348 -29.22 -23.79 -23.89
N THR A 349 -29.12 -23.23 -25.09
CA THR A 349 -29.99 -22.13 -25.53
C THR A 349 -31.39 -22.63 -25.83
N LEU A 350 -31.54 -23.73 -26.58
CA LEU A 350 -32.84 -24.33 -26.89
C LEU A 350 -33.58 -24.79 -25.64
N ALA A 351 -32.87 -25.32 -24.64
CA ALA A 351 -33.43 -25.73 -23.35
C ALA A 351 -34.19 -24.60 -22.63
N LYS A 352 -33.89 -23.32 -22.90
CA LYS A 352 -34.60 -22.16 -22.35
C LYS A 352 -36.06 -22.04 -22.82
N LEU A 353 -36.48 -22.84 -23.81
CA LEU A 353 -37.88 -22.91 -24.21
C LEU A 353 -38.78 -23.44 -23.08
N ASP A 354 -38.25 -24.29 -22.21
CA ASP A 354 -38.94 -24.84 -21.04
C ASP A 354 -38.93 -23.89 -19.81
N ASP A 355 -38.20 -22.77 -19.87
CA ASP A 355 -38.18 -21.78 -18.79
C ASP A 355 -39.51 -21.02 -18.69
N ASP A 356 -40.01 -20.80 -17.47
CA ASP A 356 -41.24 -20.03 -17.19
C ASP A 356 -41.20 -18.59 -17.74
N ALA A 357 -40.00 -18.05 -17.96
CA ALA A 357 -39.79 -16.72 -18.53
C ALA A 357 -40.08 -16.65 -20.05
N THR A 358 -40.12 -17.79 -20.75
CA THR A 358 -40.28 -17.87 -22.21
C THR A 358 -41.75 -18.11 -22.57
N ASN A 359 -42.60 -17.14 -22.22
CA ASN A 359 -44.07 -17.26 -22.22
C ASN A 359 -44.79 -16.49 -23.35
N ASN A 360 -44.08 -16.15 -24.42
CA ASN A 360 -44.69 -15.57 -25.62
C ASN A 360 -43.98 -16.02 -26.90
N ALA A 361 -44.64 -15.85 -28.04
CA ALA A 361 -44.18 -16.31 -29.34
C ALA A 361 -42.85 -15.65 -29.75
N ARG A 362 -42.65 -14.36 -29.44
CA ARG A 362 -41.42 -13.63 -29.75
C ARG A 362 -40.21 -14.19 -29.01
N LEU A 363 -40.31 -14.37 -27.69
CA LEU A 363 -39.22 -14.93 -26.87
C LEU A 363 -38.90 -16.37 -27.30
N LYS A 364 -39.92 -17.18 -27.59
CA LYS A 364 -39.72 -18.53 -28.14
C LYS A 364 -39.00 -18.49 -29.50
N LEU A 365 -39.37 -17.58 -30.39
CA LEU A 365 -38.71 -17.39 -31.68
C LEU A 365 -37.27 -16.88 -31.52
N ASP A 366 -37.01 -15.96 -30.58
CA ASP A 366 -35.68 -15.45 -30.27
C ASP A 366 -34.75 -16.58 -29.80
N VAL A 367 -35.25 -17.47 -28.93
CA VAL A 367 -34.51 -18.66 -28.47
C VAL A 367 -34.18 -19.58 -29.65
N VAL A 368 -35.17 -19.97 -30.45
CA VAL A 368 -34.98 -20.87 -31.61
C VAL A 368 -34.01 -20.25 -32.64
N THR A 369 -34.11 -18.94 -32.87
CA THR A 369 -33.23 -18.22 -33.78
C THR A 369 -31.80 -18.12 -33.23
N ALA A 370 -31.64 -17.86 -31.93
CA ALA A 370 -30.34 -17.84 -31.28
C ALA A 370 -29.66 -19.22 -31.35
N THR A 371 -30.40 -20.30 -31.18
CA THR A 371 -29.91 -21.69 -31.33
C THR A 371 -29.26 -21.92 -32.70
N VAL A 372 -29.94 -21.57 -33.81
CA VAL A 372 -29.36 -21.73 -35.17
C VAL A 372 -28.17 -20.79 -35.41
N ARG A 373 -28.19 -19.58 -34.82
CA ARG A 373 -27.06 -18.65 -34.90
C ARG A 373 -25.80 -19.21 -34.23
N HIS A 374 -25.93 -19.84 -33.06
CA HIS A 374 -24.81 -20.51 -32.37
C HIS A 374 -24.18 -21.63 -33.22
N LEU A 375 -24.98 -22.34 -34.03
CA LEU A 375 -24.47 -23.34 -34.96
C LEU A 375 -23.76 -22.74 -36.18
N SER A 376 -24.18 -21.55 -36.62
CA SER A 376 -23.82 -21.02 -37.95
C SER A 376 -22.76 -19.90 -37.98
N ARG A 377 -22.56 -19.11 -36.92
CA ARG A 377 -21.87 -17.79 -37.04
C ARG A 377 -20.75 -17.47 -36.03
N GLU A 378 -20.29 -18.41 -35.20
CA GLU A 378 -19.40 -18.04 -34.07
C GLU A 378 -17.90 -17.97 -34.38
N SER A 379 -17.38 -18.63 -35.42
CA SER A 379 -15.92 -18.66 -35.67
C SER A 379 -15.56 -18.60 -37.17
N PRO A 380 -14.59 -17.74 -37.58
CA PRO A 380 -14.33 -17.35 -38.98
C PRO A 380 -13.68 -18.43 -39.88
N GLY A 381 -13.72 -19.72 -39.49
CA GLY A 381 -13.01 -20.80 -40.19
C GLY A 381 -13.85 -22.00 -40.63
N LEU A 382 -15.08 -22.18 -40.12
CA LEU A 382 -15.93 -23.34 -40.42
C LEU A 382 -17.31 -22.89 -40.91
N VAL A 383 -17.51 -23.00 -42.22
CA VAL A 383 -18.79 -22.76 -42.90
C VAL A 383 -19.61 -24.04 -42.81
N VAL A 384 -20.81 -23.94 -42.23
CA VAL A 384 -21.75 -25.05 -42.08
C VAL A 384 -22.72 -25.01 -43.26
N ASP A 385 -22.74 -26.08 -44.07
CA ASP A 385 -23.72 -26.25 -45.14
C ASP A 385 -25.07 -26.73 -44.59
N ALA A 386 -26.10 -26.80 -45.45
CA ALA A 386 -27.46 -27.15 -45.04
C ALA A 386 -27.54 -28.57 -44.45
N ASP A 387 -26.81 -29.54 -45.02
CA ASP A 387 -26.82 -30.93 -44.58
C ASP A 387 -26.13 -31.09 -43.21
N THR A 388 -24.99 -30.42 -43.02
CA THR A 388 -24.30 -30.34 -41.71
C THR A 388 -25.20 -29.64 -40.68
N LEU A 389 -25.92 -28.59 -41.05
CA LEU A 389 -26.81 -27.89 -40.13
C LEU A 389 -27.92 -28.81 -39.59
N ILE A 390 -28.53 -29.64 -40.45
CA ILE A 390 -29.56 -30.60 -40.04
C ILE A 390 -28.99 -31.63 -39.05
N GLY A 391 -27.82 -32.21 -39.31
CA GLY A 391 -27.19 -33.13 -38.37
C GLY A 391 -26.81 -32.49 -37.02
N LEU A 392 -26.33 -31.25 -37.02
CA LEU A 392 -26.10 -30.49 -35.79
C LEU A 392 -27.41 -30.20 -35.03
N LEU A 393 -28.49 -29.87 -35.75
CA LEU A 393 -29.80 -29.65 -35.14
C LEU A 393 -30.41 -30.91 -34.54
N ILE A 394 -30.23 -32.08 -35.18
CA ILE A 394 -30.59 -33.38 -34.60
C ILE A 394 -29.90 -33.54 -33.24
N MET A 395 -28.59 -33.32 -33.17
CA MET A 395 -27.85 -33.38 -31.90
C MET A 395 -28.35 -32.39 -30.85
N VAL A 396 -28.62 -31.15 -31.25
CA VAL A 396 -29.14 -30.10 -30.35
C VAL A 396 -30.47 -30.51 -29.75
N VAL A 397 -31.41 -31.04 -30.56
CA VAL A 397 -32.73 -31.50 -30.08
C VAL A 397 -32.57 -32.71 -29.16
N CYS A 398 -31.73 -33.68 -29.53
CA CYS A 398 -31.43 -34.85 -28.70
C CYS A 398 -30.72 -34.52 -27.38
N GLN A 399 -29.95 -33.43 -27.30
CA GLN A 399 -29.28 -33.02 -26.06
C GLN A 399 -30.13 -32.09 -25.20
N ALA A 400 -30.86 -31.14 -25.80
CA ALA A 400 -31.66 -30.16 -25.09
C ALA A 400 -32.87 -30.78 -24.38
N GLN A 401 -33.43 -31.86 -24.93
CA GLN A 401 -34.55 -32.61 -24.33
C GLN A 401 -35.77 -31.72 -23.99
N VAL A 402 -36.04 -30.70 -24.82
CA VAL A 402 -37.17 -29.78 -24.63
C VAL A 402 -38.48 -30.55 -24.74
N ALA A 403 -39.32 -30.43 -23.72
CA ALA A 403 -40.61 -31.10 -23.70
C ALA A 403 -41.55 -30.49 -24.76
N HIS A 404 -42.30 -31.33 -25.48
CA HIS A 404 -43.32 -30.88 -26.44
C HIS A 404 -42.81 -29.82 -27.44
N LEU A 405 -41.59 -29.99 -27.97
CA LEU A 405 -40.97 -29.04 -28.90
C LEU A 405 -41.86 -28.72 -30.12
N ASP A 406 -42.63 -29.70 -30.60
CA ASP A 406 -43.67 -29.53 -31.63
C ASP A 406 -44.74 -28.50 -31.23
N ALA A 407 -45.21 -28.53 -29.98
CA ALA A 407 -46.14 -27.52 -29.44
C ALA A 407 -45.49 -26.13 -29.34
N HIS A 408 -44.19 -26.03 -28.99
CA HIS A 408 -43.45 -24.76 -28.97
C HIS A 408 -43.35 -24.15 -30.37
N LEU A 409 -42.97 -24.94 -31.38
CA LEU A 409 -42.86 -24.50 -32.78
C LEU A 409 -44.22 -24.12 -33.35
N PHE A 410 -45.25 -24.90 -33.03
CA PHE A 410 -46.63 -24.59 -33.39
C PHE A 410 -47.08 -23.27 -32.77
N TYR A 411 -46.74 -23.03 -31.50
CA TYR A 411 -47.07 -21.80 -30.80
C TYR A 411 -46.49 -20.57 -31.52
N ILE A 412 -45.21 -20.62 -31.89
CA ILE A 412 -44.53 -19.53 -32.62
C ILE A 412 -45.26 -19.20 -33.93
N ARG A 413 -45.68 -20.22 -34.69
CA ARG A 413 -46.32 -20.03 -36.01
C ARG A 413 -47.72 -19.44 -35.94
N LYS A 414 -48.49 -19.75 -34.88
CA LYS A 414 -49.92 -19.39 -34.81
C LYS A 414 -50.20 -18.17 -33.94
N PHE A 415 -49.33 -17.87 -32.98
CA PHE A 415 -49.55 -16.79 -32.02
C PHE A 415 -48.59 -15.60 -32.22
N SER A 416 -47.79 -15.56 -33.28
CA SER A 416 -46.96 -14.38 -33.62
C SER A 416 -47.76 -13.27 -34.34
N VAL A 417 -47.36 -12.01 -34.12
CA VAL A 417 -48.04 -10.80 -34.65
C VAL A 417 -47.73 -10.56 -36.13
N ASN A 418 -46.48 -10.73 -36.53
CA ASN A 418 -45.99 -10.50 -37.88
C ASN A 418 -45.87 -11.81 -38.63
N ALA A 419 -46.06 -11.78 -39.95
CA ALA A 419 -45.57 -12.86 -40.80
C ALA A 419 -44.08 -13.07 -40.47
N THR A 420 -43.74 -14.27 -40.03
CA THR A 420 -42.36 -14.70 -39.82
C THR A 420 -41.55 -14.28 -41.04
N ASP A 421 -40.40 -13.65 -40.81
CA ASP A 421 -39.53 -13.33 -41.94
C ASP A 421 -39.07 -14.64 -42.61
N GLY A 422 -38.60 -14.55 -43.87
CA GLY A 422 -38.17 -15.75 -44.60
C GLY A 422 -37.06 -16.55 -43.91
N THR A 423 -36.36 -15.95 -42.93
CA THR A 423 -35.33 -16.63 -42.13
C THR A 423 -35.92 -17.41 -40.97
N ALA A 424 -36.93 -16.88 -40.29
CA ALA A 424 -37.67 -17.54 -39.21
C ALA A 424 -38.43 -18.75 -39.75
N ASP A 425 -39.08 -18.63 -40.91
CA ASP A 425 -39.76 -19.76 -41.56
C ASP A 425 -38.80 -20.89 -41.94
N TYR A 426 -37.63 -20.53 -42.49
CA TYR A 426 -36.57 -21.49 -42.80
C TYR A 426 -36.07 -22.21 -41.54
N ILE A 427 -35.83 -21.48 -40.45
CA ILE A 427 -35.40 -22.06 -39.17
C ILE A 427 -36.46 -23.02 -38.63
N LEU A 428 -37.73 -22.59 -38.61
CA LEU A 428 -38.83 -23.42 -38.13
C LEU A 428 -39.03 -24.67 -39.00
N ALA A 429 -38.84 -24.57 -40.32
CA ALA A 429 -38.90 -25.72 -41.23
C ALA A 429 -37.77 -26.73 -40.99
N ASN A 430 -36.56 -26.26 -40.65
CA ASN A 430 -35.45 -27.16 -40.29
C ASN A 430 -35.75 -27.93 -39.00
N PHE A 431 -36.35 -27.30 -37.98
CA PHE A 431 -36.76 -28.01 -36.76
C PHE A 431 -37.87 -29.03 -37.02
N ASP A 432 -38.83 -28.73 -37.89
CA ASP A 432 -39.84 -29.70 -38.32
C ASP A 432 -39.23 -30.89 -39.04
N ALA A 433 -38.29 -30.64 -39.96
CA ALA A 433 -37.57 -31.69 -40.68
C ALA A 433 -36.81 -32.60 -39.71
N VAL A 434 -36.21 -32.05 -38.65
CA VAL A 434 -35.53 -32.82 -37.59
C VAL A 434 -36.52 -33.66 -36.78
N LEU A 435 -37.65 -33.09 -36.35
CA LEU A 435 -38.68 -33.84 -35.61
C LEU A 435 -39.29 -34.95 -36.46
N PHE A 436 -39.51 -34.71 -37.75
CA PHE A 436 -39.97 -35.69 -38.72
C PHE A 436 -38.94 -36.80 -38.92
N TYR A 437 -37.66 -36.46 -39.09
CA TYR A 437 -36.56 -37.40 -39.20
C TYR A 437 -36.48 -38.32 -37.97
N LEU A 438 -36.53 -37.76 -36.75
CA LEU A 438 -36.51 -38.54 -35.50
C LEU A 438 -37.73 -39.47 -35.34
N LYS A 439 -38.86 -39.15 -36.00
CA LYS A 439 -40.07 -39.97 -35.98
C LYS A 439 -40.01 -41.12 -36.98
N GLU A 440 -39.43 -40.91 -38.16
CA GLU A 440 -39.31 -41.95 -39.19
C GLU A 440 -38.06 -42.83 -39.02
N HIS A 441 -36.93 -42.26 -38.59
CA HIS A 441 -35.62 -42.91 -38.50
C HIS A 441 -35.14 -43.06 -37.04
N GLY A 442 -36.06 -42.96 -36.07
CA GLY A 442 -35.74 -43.00 -34.64
C GLY A 442 -35.11 -44.30 -34.16
N ASP A 443 -35.41 -45.44 -34.79
CA ASP A 443 -34.92 -46.76 -34.34
C ASP A 443 -33.38 -46.88 -34.40
N ASP A 444 -32.75 -46.34 -35.45
CA ASP A 444 -31.30 -46.34 -35.61
C ASP A 444 -30.62 -45.40 -34.60
N VAL A 445 -31.21 -44.21 -34.40
CA VAL A 445 -30.76 -43.22 -33.42
C VAL A 445 -30.87 -43.76 -31.98
N ALA A 446 -31.96 -44.47 -31.66
CA ALA A 446 -32.14 -45.14 -30.37
C ALA A 446 -31.13 -46.28 -30.15
N ARG A 447 -30.80 -47.04 -31.20
CA ARG A 447 -29.77 -48.08 -31.14
C ARG A 447 -28.40 -47.50 -30.81
N TYR A 448 -27.98 -46.44 -31.53
CA TYR A 448 -26.71 -45.75 -31.24
C TYR A 448 -26.65 -45.20 -29.82
N SER A 449 -27.72 -44.54 -29.38
CA SER A 449 -27.85 -44.02 -28.01
C SER A 449 -27.70 -45.13 -26.96
N ARG A 450 -28.31 -46.31 -27.17
CA ARG A 450 -28.19 -47.45 -26.26
C ARG A 450 -26.76 -47.98 -26.18
N THR A 451 -26.11 -48.22 -27.33
CA THR A 451 -24.75 -48.75 -27.37
C THR A 451 -23.74 -47.77 -26.77
N ASN A 452 -23.88 -46.47 -27.04
CA ASN A 452 -23.03 -45.43 -26.45
C ASN A 452 -23.21 -45.37 -24.94
N ARG A 453 -24.45 -45.44 -24.45
CA ARG A 453 -24.74 -45.47 -23.02
C ARG A 453 -24.12 -46.69 -22.36
N GLU A 454 -24.24 -47.88 -22.95
CA GLU A 454 -23.64 -49.11 -22.45
C GLU A 454 -22.11 -48.97 -22.36
N TRP A 455 -21.46 -48.49 -23.42
CA TRP A 455 -20.02 -48.22 -23.44
C TRP A 455 -19.61 -47.21 -22.37
N TRP A 456 -20.21 -46.02 -22.34
CA TRP A 456 -19.86 -44.98 -21.37
C TRP A 456 -20.11 -45.42 -19.93
N GLN A 457 -21.13 -46.25 -19.67
CA GLN A 457 -21.37 -46.84 -18.34
C GLN A 457 -20.34 -47.92 -18.00
N ALA A 458 -19.94 -48.74 -18.97
CA ALA A 458 -18.90 -49.75 -18.80
C ALA A 458 -17.56 -49.09 -18.43
N VAL A 459 -17.14 -48.05 -19.17
CA VAL A 459 -15.92 -47.27 -18.85
C VAL A 459 -15.97 -46.69 -17.43
N LYS A 460 -17.13 -46.16 -17.02
CA LYS A 460 -17.29 -45.49 -15.72
C LYS A 460 -17.41 -46.44 -14.53
N ARG A 461 -17.97 -47.64 -14.70
CA ARG A 461 -18.39 -48.51 -13.57
C ARG A 461 -17.98 -49.98 -13.68
N ALA A 462 -17.63 -50.47 -14.87
CA ALA A 462 -17.37 -51.88 -15.12
C ALA A 462 -16.20 -52.05 -16.13
N PRO A 463 -14.96 -51.73 -15.73
CA PRO A 463 -13.79 -51.71 -16.63
C PRO A 463 -13.48 -53.07 -17.27
N GLU A 464 -13.80 -54.17 -16.59
CA GLU A 464 -13.71 -55.53 -17.15
C GLU A 464 -14.65 -55.74 -18.33
N THR A 465 -15.88 -55.22 -18.23
CA THR A 465 -16.85 -55.24 -19.33
C THR A 465 -16.38 -54.34 -20.47
N ALA A 466 -15.86 -53.15 -20.16
CA ALA A 466 -15.30 -52.25 -21.17
C ALA A 466 -14.12 -52.88 -21.91
N SER A 467 -13.23 -53.58 -21.21
CA SER A 467 -12.08 -54.27 -21.80
C SER A 467 -12.50 -55.41 -22.72
N LYS A 468 -13.55 -56.16 -22.36
CA LYS A 468 -14.15 -57.17 -23.25
C LYS A 468 -14.78 -56.55 -24.50
N MET A 469 -15.57 -55.49 -24.33
CA MET A 469 -16.15 -54.76 -25.46
C MET A 469 -15.08 -54.21 -26.41
N LEU A 470 -13.96 -53.72 -25.86
CA LEU A 470 -12.82 -53.26 -26.64
C LEU A 470 -12.13 -54.41 -27.40
N ALA A 471 -12.00 -55.58 -26.78
CA ALA A 471 -11.43 -56.76 -27.42
C ALA A 471 -12.31 -57.34 -28.54
N GLU A 472 -13.62 -57.15 -28.45
CA GLU A 472 -14.60 -57.57 -29.45
C GLU A 472 -14.77 -56.54 -30.60
N ALA A 473 -14.12 -55.37 -30.50
CA ALA A 473 -14.17 -54.36 -31.56
C ALA A 473 -13.49 -54.87 -32.85
N PRO A 474 -14.02 -54.50 -34.04
CA PRO A 474 -13.44 -54.96 -35.30
C PRO A 474 -12.03 -54.40 -35.51
N ALA A 475 -11.17 -55.14 -36.23
CA ALA A 475 -9.80 -54.70 -36.48
C ALA A 475 -9.75 -53.38 -37.27
N THR A 476 -10.61 -53.23 -38.29
CA THR A 476 -10.71 -52.03 -39.11
C THR A 476 -11.65 -50.98 -38.48
N PRO A 477 -11.19 -49.72 -38.30
CA PRO A 477 -12.02 -48.65 -37.75
C PRO A 477 -13.25 -48.35 -38.61
N GLN A 478 -14.37 -48.07 -37.95
CA GLN A 478 -15.62 -47.65 -38.59
C GLN A 478 -16.02 -46.27 -38.06
N PRO A 479 -16.28 -45.26 -38.92
CA PRO A 479 -16.56 -43.89 -38.48
C PRO A 479 -17.73 -43.77 -37.51
N SER A 480 -18.80 -44.53 -37.71
CA SER A 480 -20.01 -44.53 -36.87
C SER A 480 -19.92 -45.39 -35.60
N HIS A 481 -18.75 -45.93 -35.28
CA HIS A 481 -18.59 -46.84 -34.15
C HIS A 481 -18.66 -46.10 -32.80
N TRP A 482 -19.12 -46.79 -31.76
CA TRP A 482 -19.25 -46.23 -30.40
C TRP A 482 -17.90 -45.89 -29.74
N LEU A 483 -16.77 -46.37 -30.27
CA LEU A 483 -15.42 -46.00 -29.79
C LEU A 483 -15.08 -44.52 -30.07
N TYR A 484 -15.54 -43.98 -31.19
CA TYR A 484 -15.41 -42.55 -31.52
C TYR A 484 -16.53 -41.69 -30.90
N ALA A 485 -17.53 -42.33 -30.27
CA ALA A 485 -18.65 -41.62 -29.70
C ALA A 485 -18.24 -40.81 -28.46
N ARG A 486 -18.46 -39.51 -28.54
CA ARG A 486 -18.24 -38.53 -27.48
C ARG A 486 -19.52 -38.21 -26.72
N THR A 487 -19.40 -37.95 -25.43
CA THR A 487 -20.52 -37.53 -24.59
C THR A 487 -21.01 -36.11 -24.95
N ALA A 488 -22.13 -35.67 -24.39
CA ALA A 488 -22.59 -34.29 -24.55
C ALA A 488 -21.58 -33.24 -24.06
N GLY A 489 -20.67 -33.61 -23.15
CA GLY A 489 -19.55 -32.76 -22.71
C GLY A 489 -18.32 -32.83 -23.63
N GLY A 490 -18.40 -33.54 -24.77
CA GLY A 490 -17.30 -33.75 -25.71
C GLY A 490 -16.28 -34.80 -25.27
N GLU A 491 -16.54 -35.54 -24.20
CA GLU A 491 -15.59 -36.50 -23.63
C GLU A 491 -15.45 -37.73 -24.54
N SER A 492 -14.24 -37.98 -25.06
CA SER A 492 -13.91 -39.21 -25.78
C SER A 492 -13.80 -40.43 -24.87
N ALA A 493 -13.62 -41.61 -25.45
CA ALA A 493 -13.27 -42.83 -24.71
C ALA A 493 -12.03 -42.65 -23.82
N ALA A 494 -11.00 -41.96 -24.31
CA ALA A 494 -9.76 -41.69 -23.59
C ALA A 494 -9.99 -40.71 -22.42
N MET A 495 -10.72 -39.61 -22.67
CA MET A 495 -11.10 -38.62 -21.66
C MET A 495 -11.97 -39.26 -20.56
N LEU A 496 -12.91 -40.13 -20.95
CA LEU A 496 -13.75 -40.87 -20.03
C LEU A 496 -12.95 -41.85 -19.17
N ALA A 497 -11.96 -42.55 -19.73
CA ALA A 497 -11.10 -43.45 -18.96
C ALA A 497 -10.29 -42.70 -17.90
N ILE A 498 -9.79 -41.51 -18.23
CA ILE A 498 -9.10 -40.61 -17.28
C ILE A 498 -10.06 -40.18 -16.17
N LYS A 499 -11.20 -39.59 -16.52
CA LYS A 499 -12.21 -39.12 -15.54
C LYS A 499 -12.79 -40.25 -14.68
N ALA A 500 -12.81 -41.48 -15.19
CA ALA A 500 -13.25 -42.67 -14.46
C ALA A 500 -12.14 -43.35 -13.62
N HIS A 501 -10.93 -42.78 -13.59
CA HIS A 501 -9.78 -43.32 -12.87
C HIS A 501 -9.41 -44.74 -13.33
N GLN A 502 -9.45 -45.00 -14.65
CA GLN A 502 -9.17 -46.31 -15.26
C GLN A 502 -7.89 -46.27 -16.13
N PRO A 503 -6.69 -46.23 -15.52
CA PRO A 503 -5.44 -46.10 -16.28
C PRO A 503 -5.16 -47.31 -17.17
N GLN A 504 -5.51 -48.53 -16.74
CA GLN A 504 -5.29 -49.74 -17.56
C GLN A 504 -6.16 -49.73 -18.82
N LEU A 505 -7.41 -49.28 -18.70
CA LEU A 505 -8.31 -49.15 -19.85
C LEU A 505 -7.83 -48.07 -20.81
N PHE A 506 -7.30 -46.95 -20.29
CA PHE A 506 -6.64 -45.93 -21.10
C PHE A 506 -5.47 -46.52 -21.90
N MET A 507 -4.59 -47.32 -21.28
CA MET A 507 -3.50 -48.00 -22.00
C MET A 507 -4.03 -48.98 -23.05
N ALA A 508 -5.08 -49.74 -22.73
CA ALA A 508 -5.68 -50.67 -23.67
C ALA A 508 -6.27 -49.95 -24.90
N LEU A 509 -6.89 -48.78 -24.71
CA LEU A 509 -7.38 -47.95 -25.82
C LEU A 509 -6.25 -47.55 -26.78
N LEU A 510 -5.07 -47.20 -26.25
CA LEU A 510 -3.93 -46.79 -27.06
C LEU A 510 -3.23 -47.96 -27.78
N TYR A 511 -3.10 -49.10 -27.10
CA TYR A 511 -2.20 -50.18 -27.54
C TYR A 511 -2.88 -51.42 -28.10
N TYR A 512 -4.13 -51.70 -27.74
CA TYR A 512 -4.78 -52.95 -28.15
C TYR A 512 -5.13 -52.94 -29.64
N ASN A 513 -5.61 -51.82 -30.17
CA ASN A 513 -5.93 -51.64 -31.59
C ASN A 513 -5.37 -50.29 -32.14
N PRO A 514 -4.09 -50.24 -32.56
CA PRO A 514 -3.42 -48.98 -32.93
C PRO A 514 -4.07 -48.24 -34.12
N GLU A 515 -4.79 -48.95 -34.99
CA GLU A 515 -5.47 -48.33 -36.14
C GLU A 515 -6.67 -47.46 -35.74
N TRP A 516 -7.18 -47.61 -34.52
CA TRP A 516 -8.38 -46.88 -34.05
C TRP A 516 -8.10 -45.48 -33.53
N PHE A 517 -6.92 -45.23 -32.96
CA PHE A 517 -6.60 -43.93 -32.36
C PHE A 517 -5.33 -43.37 -32.98
N GLY A 518 -5.49 -42.31 -33.77
CA GLY A 518 -4.38 -41.54 -34.30
C GLY A 518 -3.81 -40.57 -33.26
N VAL A 519 -2.63 -40.02 -33.57
CA VAL A 519 -2.00 -38.97 -32.74
C VAL A 519 -2.89 -37.74 -32.65
N GLU A 520 -3.58 -37.39 -33.73
CA GLU A 520 -4.49 -36.25 -33.82
C GLU A 520 -5.70 -36.41 -32.89
N ASP A 521 -6.19 -37.64 -32.68
CA ASP A 521 -7.31 -37.92 -31.79
C ASP A 521 -6.96 -37.61 -30.33
N LEU A 522 -5.68 -37.68 -29.96
CA LEU A 522 -5.21 -37.35 -28.61
C LEU A 522 -4.80 -35.87 -28.49
N LEU A 523 -4.20 -35.29 -29.54
CA LEU A 523 -3.75 -33.89 -29.54
C LEU A 523 -4.91 -32.89 -29.45
N PHE A 524 -6.02 -33.20 -30.11
CA PHE A 524 -7.16 -32.29 -30.19
C PHE A 524 -8.26 -32.59 -29.16
N ASP A 525 -8.24 -33.76 -28.51
CA ASP A 525 -9.24 -34.11 -27.50
C ASP A 525 -9.33 -33.13 -26.33
N ARG A 526 -10.50 -32.49 -26.23
CA ARG A 526 -10.81 -31.47 -25.25
C ARG A 526 -12.24 -31.62 -24.73
N THR A 527 -12.42 -31.22 -23.50
CA THR A 527 -13.74 -31.00 -22.93
C THR A 527 -14.42 -29.77 -23.55
N VAL A 528 -15.74 -29.78 -23.67
CA VAL A 528 -16.51 -28.70 -24.30
C VAL A 528 -16.70 -27.49 -23.38
N ASP A 529 -16.85 -27.74 -22.08
CA ASP A 529 -17.14 -26.73 -21.06
C ASP A 529 -15.88 -26.02 -20.56
N THR A 530 -14.84 -26.79 -20.25
CA THR A 530 -13.59 -26.24 -19.72
C THR A 530 -12.50 -26.07 -20.78
N HIS A 531 -12.63 -26.64 -21.98
CA HIS A 531 -11.57 -26.68 -23.01
C HIS A 531 -10.24 -27.28 -22.48
N GLN A 532 -10.30 -28.17 -21.50
CA GLN A 532 -9.13 -28.86 -20.97
C GLN A 532 -8.71 -30.00 -21.90
N SER A 533 -7.40 -30.10 -22.16
CA SER A 533 -6.81 -31.24 -22.89
C SER A 533 -6.73 -32.49 -22.02
N LEU A 534 -6.53 -33.66 -22.64
CA LEU A 534 -6.35 -34.94 -21.94
C LEU A 534 -5.31 -34.86 -20.81
N LEU A 535 -4.16 -34.21 -21.08
CA LEU A 535 -3.08 -34.10 -20.10
C LEU A 535 -3.43 -33.16 -18.93
N MET A 536 -4.21 -32.10 -19.18
CA MET A 536 -4.68 -31.23 -18.09
C MET A 536 -5.59 -31.99 -17.13
N VAL A 537 -6.54 -32.76 -17.69
CA VAL A 537 -7.48 -33.56 -16.89
C VAL A 537 -6.75 -34.69 -16.16
N SER A 538 -5.81 -35.39 -16.80
CA SER A 538 -5.05 -36.45 -16.12
C SER A 538 -4.15 -35.94 -14.99
N LEU A 539 -3.61 -34.73 -15.11
CA LEU A 539 -2.91 -34.04 -14.03
C LEU A 539 -3.86 -33.69 -12.89
N GLU A 540 -5.02 -33.10 -13.19
CA GLU A 540 -6.02 -32.74 -12.17
C GLU A 540 -6.49 -33.98 -11.37
N GLU A 541 -6.73 -35.09 -12.07
CA GLU A 541 -7.11 -36.39 -11.48
C GLU A 541 -5.92 -37.15 -10.85
N LYS A 542 -4.69 -36.64 -10.98
CA LYS A 542 -3.45 -37.19 -10.38
C LYS A 542 -3.08 -38.60 -10.86
N LEU A 543 -3.35 -38.90 -12.13
CA LEU A 543 -3.03 -40.20 -12.75
C LEU A 543 -1.61 -40.22 -13.34
N THR A 544 -0.60 -40.42 -12.50
CA THR A 544 0.83 -40.34 -12.88
C THR A 544 1.23 -41.29 -14.01
N ASP A 545 0.68 -42.50 -14.03
CA ASP A 545 0.99 -43.49 -15.08
C ASP A 545 0.47 -43.03 -16.45
N VAL A 546 -0.73 -42.44 -16.47
CA VAL A 546 -1.32 -41.87 -17.69
C VAL A 546 -0.56 -40.63 -18.14
N ASN A 547 -0.17 -39.75 -17.20
CA ASN A 547 0.63 -38.56 -17.52
C ASN A 547 1.94 -38.92 -18.21
N ARG A 548 2.68 -39.88 -17.65
CA ARG A 548 3.97 -40.34 -18.17
C ARG A 548 3.80 -40.95 -19.55
N GLU A 549 2.79 -41.80 -19.72
CA GLU A 549 2.53 -42.44 -21.01
C GLU A 549 2.12 -41.43 -22.09
N LEU A 550 1.18 -40.51 -21.78
CA LEU A 550 0.77 -39.46 -22.70
C LEU A 550 1.98 -38.64 -23.17
N VAL A 551 2.85 -38.22 -22.26
CA VAL A 551 4.05 -37.46 -22.63
C VAL A 551 5.05 -38.30 -23.43
N ALA A 552 5.23 -39.58 -23.10
CA ALA A 552 6.08 -40.48 -23.86
C ALA A 552 5.55 -40.68 -25.29
N PHE A 553 4.25 -40.90 -25.44
CA PHE A 553 3.57 -41.03 -26.72
C PHE A 553 3.69 -39.77 -27.57
N LEU A 554 3.49 -38.59 -26.98
CA LEU A 554 3.67 -37.30 -27.67
C LEU A 554 5.11 -37.09 -28.12
N LYS A 555 6.11 -37.44 -27.29
CA LYS A 555 7.53 -37.33 -27.66
C LYS A 555 7.94 -38.29 -28.78
N LEU A 556 7.29 -39.44 -28.86
CA LEU A 556 7.58 -40.45 -29.89
C LEU A 556 6.97 -40.07 -31.25
N ASN A 557 5.76 -39.50 -31.24
CA ASN A 557 4.97 -39.34 -32.46
C ASN A 557 4.82 -37.89 -32.95
N CYS A 558 5.11 -36.88 -32.12
CA CYS A 558 4.96 -35.47 -32.48
C CYS A 558 6.32 -34.78 -32.63
N SER A 559 6.36 -33.75 -33.49
CA SER A 559 7.47 -32.81 -33.56
C SER A 559 7.56 -31.94 -32.31
N ARG A 560 8.74 -31.38 -32.05
CA ARG A 560 8.95 -30.41 -30.96
C ARG A 560 7.94 -29.27 -30.96
N LYS A 561 7.61 -28.73 -32.15
CA LYS A 561 6.68 -27.60 -32.28
C LYS A 561 5.24 -28.00 -31.93
N GLU A 562 4.81 -29.20 -32.28
CA GLU A 562 3.48 -29.73 -31.93
C GLU A 562 3.36 -29.96 -30.42
N ILE A 563 4.41 -30.50 -29.78
CA ILE A 563 4.47 -30.67 -28.32
C ILE A 563 4.37 -29.30 -27.63
N GLU A 564 5.16 -28.32 -28.08
CA GLU A 564 5.09 -26.94 -27.56
C GLU A 564 3.71 -26.33 -27.75
N LEU A 565 3.07 -26.53 -28.90
CA LEU A 565 1.72 -26.02 -29.15
C LEU A 565 0.72 -26.66 -28.19
N TYR A 566 0.70 -28.00 -28.11
CA TYR A 566 -0.23 -28.77 -27.27
C TYR A 566 -0.12 -28.38 -25.79
N LEU A 567 1.10 -28.41 -25.23
CA LEU A 567 1.32 -28.11 -23.80
C LEU A 567 0.98 -26.67 -23.42
N ASN A 568 0.99 -25.75 -24.40
CA ASN A 568 0.68 -24.33 -24.20
C ASN A 568 -0.70 -23.91 -24.72
N THR A 569 -1.52 -24.86 -25.17
CA THR A 569 -2.96 -24.60 -25.34
C THR A 569 -3.58 -24.21 -24.00
N VAL A 570 -4.65 -23.41 -24.04
CA VAL A 570 -5.29 -22.87 -22.84
C VAL A 570 -6.71 -23.38 -22.69
N ASP A 571 -7.08 -23.63 -21.44
CA ASP A 571 -8.47 -23.87 -21.03
C ASP A 571 -9.30 -22.57 -21.04
N SER A 572 -10.58 -22.67 -20.66
CA SER A 572 -11.51 -21.53 -20.58
C SER A 572 -11.12 -20.48 -19.53
N SER A 573 -10.20 -20.79 -18.62
CA SER A 573 -9.62 -19.86 -17.65
C SER A 573 -8.29 -19.24 -18.12
N GLY A 574 -7.82 -19.58 -19.32
CA GLY A 574 -6.54 -19.15 -19.86
C GLY A 574 -5.33 -19.95 -19.34
N ARG A 575 -5.55 -21.11 -18.68
CA ARG A 575 -4.47 -21.92 -18.09
C ARG A 575 -4.01 -23.00 -19.06
N SER A 576 -2.69 -23.15 -19.16
CA SER A 576 -2.03 -24.24 -19.89
C SER A 576 -1.62 -25.41 -18.99
N VAL A 577 -1.12 -26.51 -19.57
CA VAL A 577 -0.58 -27.68 -18.82
C VAL A 577 0.43 -27.24 -17.77
N GLY A 578 1.25 -26.23 -18.09
CA GLY A 578 2.22 -25.66 -17.16
C GLY A 578 1.62 -25.21 -15.83
N HIS A 579 0.35 -24.78 -15.81
CA HIS A 579 -0.35 -24.37 -14.59
C HIS A 579 -0.79 -25.55 -13.71
N TYR A 580 -0.89 -26.75 -14.28
CA TYR A 580 -1.36 -27.97 -13.62
C TYR A 580 -0.20 -28.89 -13.17
N LEU A 581 1.05 -28.60 -13.56
CA LEU A 581 2.22 -29.44 -13.26
C LEU A 581 2.51 -29.65 -11.77
N PHE A 582 1.94 -28.84 -10.87
CA PHE A 582 2.07 -29.08 -9.43
C PHE A 582 1.38 -30.38 -8.98
N HIS A 583 0.53 -30.99 -9.81
CA HIS A 583 -0.06 -32.30 -9.52
C HIS A 583 0.93 -33.47 -9.76
N ASP A 584 1.96 -33.28 -10.60
CA ASP A 584 2.95 -34.30 -10.94
C ASP A 584 4.33 -33.66 -11.14
N ILE A 585 5.09 -33.57 -10.05
CA ILE A 585 6.39 -32.88 -10.01
C ILE A 585 7.43 -33.52 -10.94
N ASP A 586 7.40 -34.86 -11.09
CA ASP A 586 8.38 -35.58 -11.91
C ASP A 586 8.21 -35.28 -13.40
N LEU A 587 6.99 -34.95 -13.83
CA LEU A 587 6.73 -34.62 -15.22
C LEU A 587 7.45 -33.33 -15.66
N ILE A 588 7.74 -32.43 -14.72
CA ILE A 588 8.43 -31.15 -14.97
C ILE A 588 9.79 -31.35 -15.64
N ASP A 589 10.53 -32.39 -15.23
CA ASP A 589 11.84 -32.72 -15.81
C ASP A 589 11.74 -33.10 -17.29
N SER A 590 10.61 -33.68 -17.69
CA SER A 590 10.37 -34.15 -19.05
C SER A 590 9.79 -33.05 -19.95
N VAL A 591 8.85 -32.24 -19.44
CA VAL A 591 8.09 -31.29 -20.28
C VAL A 591 8.48 -29.82 -20.09
N GLY A 592 9.25 -29.49 -19.04
CA GLY A 592 9.51 -28.12 -18.63
C GLY A 592 10.19 -27.24 -19.69
N GLU A 593 10.98 -27.83 -20.60
CA GLU A 593 11.59 -27.11 -21.73
C GLU A 593 10.58 -26.62 -22.78
N TYR A 594 9.43 -27.28 -22.90
CA TYR A 594 8.37 -26.96 -23.86
C TYR A 594 7.33 -25.98 -23.29
N ILE A 595 7.25 -25.83 -21.96
CA ILE A 595 6.29 -24.93 -21.31
C ILE A 595 6.63 -23.45 -21.56
N ASN A 596 5.65 -22.66 -21.98
CA ASN A 596 5.73 -21.22 -22.01
C ASN A 596 5.48 -20.68 -20.58
N TRP A 597 6.57 -20.53 -19.84
CA TRP A 597 6.52 -20.03 -18.46
C TRP A 597 6.00 -18.59 -18.33
N ASN A 598 5.92 -17.81 -19.42
CA ASN A 598 5.45 -16.42 -19.42
C ASN A 598 3.96 -16.27 -19.78
N LEU A 599 3.30 -17.36 -20.16
CA LEU A 599 1.86 -17.36 -20.51
C LEU A 599 1.03 -16.95 -19.30
N LYS A 600 0.12 -15.99 -19.43
CA LYS A 600 -0.74 -15.52 -18.32
C LYS A 600 -2.16 -16.04 -18.46
N ASP A 601 -2.70 -16.57 -17.37
CA ASP A 601 -4.13 -16.89 -17.28
C ASP A 601 -5.00 -15.62 -17.19
N HIS A 602 -6.33 -15.79 -17.16
CA HIS A 602 -7.27 -14.66 -17.00
C HIS A 602 -7.07 -13.86 -15.70
N ASN A 603 -6.38 -14.43 -14.71
CA ASN A 603 -5.99 -13.77 -13.46
C ASN A 603 -4.57 -13.16 -13.49
N ALA A 604 -3.94 -13.12 -14.66
CA ALA A 604 -2.58 -12.66 -14.87
C ALA A 604 -1.51 -13.51 -14.15
N HIS A 605 -1.84 -14.74 -13.76
CA HIS A 605 -0.87 -15.67 -13.20
C HIS A 605 -0.18 -16.45 -14.31
N THR A 606 1.15 -16.51 -14.22
CA THR A 606 1.95 -17.40 -15.07
C THR A 606 2.04 -18.82 -14.47
N PRO A 607 2.42 -19.86 -15.23
CA PRO A 607 2.71 -21.19 -14.69
C PRO A 607 3.66 -21.11 -13.49
N LEU A 608 4.77 -20.39 -13.62
CA LEU A 608 5.77 -20.22 -12.56
C LEU A 608 5.14 -19.64 -11.27
N LEU A 609 4.42 -18.53 -11.41
CA LEU A 609 3.73 -17.89 -10.29
C LEU A 609 2.72 -18.85 -9.64
N SER A 610 1.93 -19.58 -10.43
CA SER A 610 0.94 -20.55 -9.93
C SER A 610 1.61 -21.66 -9.11
N LEU A 611 2.70 -22.24 -9.61
CA LEU A 611 3.45 -23.28 -8.91
C LEU A 611 4.09 -22.74 -7.62
N CYS A 612 4.61 -21.50 -7.64
CA CYS A 612 5.10 -20.84 -6.42
C CYS A 612 4.00 -20.60 -5.37
N ARG A 613 2.72 -20.49 -5.78
CA ARG A 613 1.55 -20.28 -4.88
C ARG A 613 1.01 -21.57 -4.26
N CYS A 614 1.51 -22.75 -4.65
CA CYS A 614 1.08 -24.04 -4.12
C CYS A 614 1.63 -24.30 -2.71
N TYR A 615 1.31 -23.43 -1.75
CA TYR A 615 1.88 -23.42 -0.40
C TYR A 615 1.65 -24.71 0.39
N ASP A 616 0.56 -25.42 0.10
CA ASP A 616 0.15 -26.63 0.81
C ASP A 616 0.64 -27.91 0.12
N HIS A 617 1.48 -27.78 -0.91
CA HIS A 617 2.07 -28.92 -1.59
C HIS A 617 3.04 -29.68 -0.66
N ALA A 618 2.87 -31.00 -0.53
CA ALA A 618 3.66 -31.84 0.38
C ALA A 618 5.17 -31.73 0.12
N ASN A 619 5.57 -31.77 -1.15
CA ASN A 619 6.97 -31.64 -1.60
C ASN A 619 7.27 -30.25 -2.19
N TYR A 620 6.78 -29.17 -1.57
CA TYR A 620 6.94 -27.80 -2.10
C TYR A 620 8.40 -27.44 -2.43
N ARG A 621 9.34 -27.82 -1.57
CA ARG A 621 10.77 -27.57 -1.74
C ARG A 621 11.33 -28.16 -3.04
N GLU A 622 10.98 -29.41 -3.30
CA GLU A 622 11.35 -30.14 -4.53
C GLU A 622 10.68 -29.54 -5.77
N LEU A 623 9.38 -29.22 -5.68
CA LEU A 623 8.63 -28.55 -6.75
C LEU A 623 9.34 -27.26 -7.21
N ILE A 624 9.72 -26.39 -6.27
CA ILE A 624 10.43 -25.14 -6.58
C ILE A 624 11.78 -25.44 -7.25
N ALA A 625 12.56 -26.38 -6.71
CA ALA A 625 13.86 -26.74 -7.29
C ALA A 625 13.75 -27.23 -8.74
N LYS A 626 12.81 -28.15 -9.03
CA LYS A 626 12.59 -28.68 -10.38
C LYS A 626 12.11 -27.62 -11.37
N VAL A 627 11.18 -26.77 -10.96
CA VAL A 627 10.64 -25.69 -11.81
C VAL A 627 11.73 -24.69 -12.21
N PHE A 628 12.52 -24.21 -11.26
CA PHE A 628 13.60 -23.26 -11.56
C PHE A 628 14.74 -23.91 -12.35
N THR A 629 15.00 -25.20 -12.15
CA THR A 629 15.93 -25.98 -12.99
C THR A 629 15.44 -26.05 -14.43
N ALA A 630 14.17 -26.38 -14.66
CA ALA A 630 13.56 -26.43 -15.99
C ALA A 630 13.58 -25.07 -16.71
N ILE A 631 13.31 -23.99 -15.98
CA ILE A 631 13.38 -22.62 -16.50
C ILE A 631 14.81 -22.27 -16.90
N THR A 632 15.79 -22.58 -16.03
CA THR A 632 17.20 -22.32 -16.29
C THR A 632 17.69 -23.11 -17.51
N HIS A 633 17.21 -24.34 -17.68
CA HIS A 633 17.49 -25.15 -18.88
C HIS A 633 16.88 -24.54 -20.15
N LYS A 634 15.64 -24.03 -20.08
CA LYS A 634 14.94 -23.47 -21.25
C LYS A 634 15.50 -22.13 -21.70
N TYR A 635 15.65 -21.17 -20.79
CA TYR A 635 16.01 -19.79 -21.14
C TYR A 635 17.50 -19.51 -20.96
N GLY A 636 18.20 -20.33 -20.18
CA GLY A 636 19.55 -20.05 -19.71
C GLY A 636 19.56 -19.26 -18.39
N PRO A 637 20.68 -19.29 -17.66
CA PRO A 637 20.80 -18.59 -16.39
C PRO A 637 20.79 -17.06 -16.57
N GLY A 638 20.01 -16.35 -15.76
CA GLY A 638 19.86 -14.90 -15.86
C GLY A 638 18.92 -14.41 -16.98
N ALA A 639 18.38 -15.32 -17.79
CA ALA A 639 17.56 -14.96 -18.95
C ALA A 639 16.06 -14.92 -18.65
N LEU A 640 15.62 -15.33 -17.45
CA LEU A 640 14.24 -15.12 -17.04
C LEU A 640 13.99 -13.62 -16.83
N ASP A 641 12.90 -13.10 -17.38
CA ASP A 641 12.44 -11.75 -17.08
C ASP A 641 11.38 -11.81 -15.97
N PHE A 642 11.79 -11.43 -14.77
CA PHE A 642 10.97 -11.47 -13.56
C PHE A 642 9.79 -10.50 -13.61
N ASP A 643 9.82 -9.48 -14.46
CA ASP A 643 8.76 -8.48 -14.57
C ASP A 643 7.50 -9.06 -15.24
N TYR A 644 7.62 -10.14 -16.02
CA TYR A 644 6.45 -10.88 -16.52
C TYR A 644 5.69 -11.60 -15.39
N HIS A 645 6.37 -11.96 -14.29
CA HIS A 645 5.83 -12.78 -13.21
C HIS A 645 5.29 -11.94 -12.05
N VAL A 646 4.41 -11.01 -12.39
CA VAL A 646 3.73 -10.11 -11.45
C VAL A 646 2.22 -10.29 -11.58
N ASP A 647 1.54 -10.52 -10.45
CA ASP A 647 0.08 -10.68 -10.41
C ASP A 647 -0.69 -9.34 -10.50
N LYS A 648 -2.02 -9.40 -10.60
CA LYS A 648 -2.89 -8.20 -10.64
C LYS A 648 -2.79 -7.30 -9.39
N VAL A 649 -2.20 -7.79 -8.30
CA VAL A 649 -2.02 -7.09 -7.02
C VAL A 649 -0.56 -6.64 -6.84
N ASN A 650 0.24 -6.67 -7.91
CA ASN A 650 1.67 -6.34 -7.93
C ASN A 650 2.55 -7.22 -7.02
N ASN A 651 2.13 -8.45 -6.69
CA ASN A 651 3.03 -9.40 -6.03
C ASN A 651 4.00 -10.00 -7.06
N THR A 652 5.29 -9.88 -6.77
CA THR A 652 6.37 -10.55 -7.51
C THR A 652 6.56 -11.99 -7.02
N LEU A 653 7.41 -12.77 -7.69
CA LEU A 653 7.82 -14.10 -7.21
C LEU A 653 8.37 -14.09 -5.78
N LEU A 654 9.14 -13.04 -5.39
CA LEU A 654 9.63 -12.90 -4.02
C LEU A 654 8.48 -12.73 -3.02
N HIS A 655 7.40 -12.03 -3.37
CA HIS A 655 6.24 -11.93 -2.47
C HIS A 655 5.54 -13.29 -2.31
N VAL A 656 5.50 -14.08 -3.37
CA VAL A 656 4.75 -15.32 -3.45
C VAL A 656 5.49 -16.48 -2.78
N ILE A 657 6.77 -16.70 -3.06
CA ILE A 657 7.51 -17.90 -2.67
C ILE A 657 7.50 -18.16 -1.15
N LYS A 658 7.16 -19.40 -0.74
CA LYS A 658 6.99 -19.79 0.67
C LYS A 658 8.31 -20.11 1.37
N SER A 659 9.22 -20.82 0.69
CA SER A 659 10.52 -21.29 1.20
C SER A 659 11.50 -21.56 0.06
N ASP A 660 12.76 -21.84 0.37
CA ASP A 660 13.83 -22.29 -0.54
C ASP A 660 14.23 -21.29 -1.64
N LEU A 661 14.43 -20.03 -1.26
CA LEU A 661 14.99 -19.02 -2.16
C LEU A 661 16.34 -19.44 -2.77
N ASP A 662 17.19 -20.17 -2.03
CA ASP A 662 18.48 -20.63 -2.54
C ASP A 662 18.34 -21.58 -3.73
N ALA A 663 17.42 -22.54 -3.66
CA ALA A 663 17.16 -23.50 -4.74
C ALA A 663 16.56 -22.82 -5.99
N SER A 664 15.77 -21.75 -5.78
CA SER A 664 15.20 -20.97 -6.88
C SER A 664 16.24 -20.10 -7.63
N GLN A 665 17.41 -19.87 -7.03
CA GLN A 665 18.46 -18.98 -7.51
C GLN A 665 18.02 -17.53 -7.80
N ILE A 666 16.82 -17.11 -7.36
CA ILE A 666 16.28 -15.77 -7.62
C ILE A 666 17.23 -14.67 -7.11
N LEU A 667 17.83 -14.88 -5.93
CA LEU A 667 18.75 -13.93 -5.32
C LEU A 667 20.23 -14.29 -5.52
N SER A 668 20.57 -15.59 -5.62
CA SER A 668 21.96 -16.05 -5.64
C SER A 668 22.63 -15.98 -7.02
N GLU A 669 21.88 -15.99 -8.13
CA GLU A 669 22.41 -15.76 -9.48
C GLU A 669 22.45 -14.26 -9.79
N PRO A 670 23.63 -13.62 -9.90
CA PRO A 670 23.75 -12.17 -10.04
C PRO A 670 23.15 -11.60 -11.33
N ARG A 671 22.96 -12.42 -12.36
CA ARG A 671 22.30 -12.01 -13.62
C ARG A 671 20.79 -11.90 -13.47
N ASN A 672 20.19 -12.48 -12.43
CA ASN A 672 18.76 -12.35 -12.16
C ASN A 672 18.46 -10.92 -11.69
N LEU A 673 17.86 -10.12 -12.57
CA LEU A 673 17.52 -8.74 -12.31
C LEU A 673 16.19 -8.68 -11.54
N VAL A 674 16.28 -8.59 -10.21
CA VAL A 674 15.12 -8.53 -9.32
C VAL A 674 15.26 -7.38 -8.33
N ASN A 675 14.18 -6.62 -8.15
CA ASN A 675 14.10 -5.63 -7.09
C ASN A 675 13.58 -6.25 -5.79
N ILE A 676 14.51 -6.54 -4.86
CA ILE A 676 14.21 -7.13 -3.55
C ILE A 676 13.33 -6.24 -2.66
N ASN A 677 13.28 -4.93 -2.93
CA ASN A 677 12.52 -3.94 -2.17
C ASN A 677 11.23 -3.50 -2.89
N GLN A 678 10.86 -4.17 -3.99
CA GLN A 678 9.63 -3.86 -4.70
C GLN A 678 8.42 -4.06 -3.79
N THR A 679 7.48 -3.13 -3.86
CA THR A 679 6.24 -3.20 -3.08
C THR A 679 5.07 -3.70 -3.92
N ASN A 680 4.21 -4.49 -3.29
CA ASN A 680 2.91 -4.86 -3.86
C ASN A 680 1.87 -3.73 -3.72
N ALA A 681 0.63 -3.96 -4.17
CA ALA A 681 -0.47 -2.97 -4.10
C ALA A 681 -0.88 -2.59 -2.66
N ARG A 682 -0.42 -3.33 -1.64
CA ARG A 682 -0.59 -3.00 -0.21
C ARG A 682 0.62 -2.27 0.38
N SER A 683 1.57 -1.88 -0.46
CA SER A 683 2.82 -1.20 -0.10
C SER A 683 3.74 -2.04 0.82
N MET A 684 3.63 -3.36 0.80
CA MET A 684 4.51 -4.27 1.56
C MET A 684 5.62 -4.80 0.68
N THR A 685 6.85 -4.87 1.22
CA THR A 685 8.00 -5.52 0.58
C THR A 685 8.03 -7.02 0.88
N PRO A 686 8.84 -7.83 0.15
CA PRO A 686 9.10 -9.23 0.51
C PRO A 686 9.57 -9.40 1.96
N LEU A 687 10.47 -8.54 2.45
CA LEU A 687 10.93 -8.55 3.84
C LEU A 687 9.78 -8.44 4.84
N MET A 688 8.86 -7.49 4.64
CA MET A 688 7.69 -7.30 5.50
C MET A 688 6.75 -8.50 5.47
N LEU A 689 6.55 -9.10 4.30
CA LEU A 689 5.73 -10.30 4.17
C LEU A 689 6.34 -11.51 4.89
N TYR A 690 7.65 -11.69 4.78
CA TYR A 690 8.36 -12.80 5.41
C TYR A 690 8.32 -12.67 6.93
N ALA A 691 8.49 -11.45 7.46
CA ALA A 691 8.31 -11.17 8.88
C ALA A 691 6.87 -11.43 9.35
N LYS A 692 5.87 -10.98 8.59
CA LYS A 692 4.45 -11.14 8.92
C LYS A 692 3.97 -12.59 8.92
N TYR A 693 4.45 -13.38 7.95
CA TYR A 693 4.04 -14.78 7.74
C TYR A 693 5.06 -15.80 8.27
N LEU A 694 6.05 -15.36 9.06
CA LEU A 694 7.05 -16.21 9.70
C LEU A 694 7.84 -17.11 8.71
N ARG A 695 8.17 -16.60 7.52
CA ARG A 695 8.96 -17.31 6.51
C ARG A 695 10.46 -17.22 6.81
N ASN A 696 10.90 -17.89 7.87
CA ASN A 696 12.22 -17.72 8.47
C ASN A 696 13.40 -18.09 7.55
N ASP A 697 13.26 -19.11 6.70
CA ASP A 697 14.30 -19.50 5.72
C ASP A 697 14.55 -18.39 4.71
N ASN A 698 13.46 -17.85 4.14
CA ASN A 698 13.54 -16.76 3.17
C ASN A 698 14.00 -15.45 3.81
N LEU A 699 13.69 -15.25 5.09
CA LEU A 699 14.16 -14.10 5.85
C LEU A 699 15.69 -14.08 5.93
N ASP A 700 16.34 -15.23 6.15
CA ASP A 700 17.81 -15.32 6.18
C ASP A 700 18.41 -14.95 4.81
N ALA A 701 17.84 -15.45 3.72
CA ALA A 701 18.30 -15.12 2.37
C ALA A 701 18.19 -13.62 2.05
N VAL A 702 17.05 -12.99 2.39
CA VAL A 702 16.84 -11.55 2.16
C VAL A 702 17.72 -10.69 3.05
N LEU A 703 17.90 -11.04 4.34
CA LEU A 703 18.73 -10.29 5.28
C LEU A 703 20.23 -10.35 4.94
N ASN A 704 20.67 -11.34 4.15
CA ASN A 704 22.04 -11.42 3.66
C ASN A 704 22.24 -10.73 2.30
N ASP A 705 21.17 -10.23 1.67
CA ASP A 705 21.26 -9.53 0.38
C ASP A 705 21.69 -8.06 0.58
N ASP A 706 22.79 -7.73 -0.08
CA ASP A 706 23.48 -6.45 -0.05
C ASP A 706 22.69 -5.26 -0.67
N ARG A 707 21.55 -5.53 -1.30
CA ARG A 707 20.62 -4.56 -1.92
C ARG A 707 19.41 -4.23 -1.02
N LEU A 708 19.25 -4.92 0.10
CA LEU A 708 18.11 -4.77 1.00
C LEU A 708 18.06 -3.37 1.63
N ASP A 709 16.90 -2.70 1.52
CA ASP A 709 16.58 -1.52 2.32
C ASP A 709 15.85 -1.96 3.59
N PHE A 710 16.62 -2.33 4.61
CA PHE A 710 16.11 -2.87 5.88
C PHE A 710 15.19 -1.88 6.62
N LEU A 711 15.47 -0.58 6.51
CA LEU A 711 14.74 0.48 7.20
C LEU A 711 13.57 1.04 6.40
N TYR A 712 13.18 0.37 5.31
CA TYR A 712 12.05 0.80 4.50
C TYR A 712 10.76 0.90 5.33
N GLU A 713 10.06 2.02 5.18
CA GLU A 713 8.74 2.28 5.74
C GLU A 713 7.68 2.27 4.64
N ASN A 714 6.57 1.59 4.88
CA ASN A 714 5.44 1.56 3.97
C ASN A 714 4.92 2.99 3.70
N ALA A 715 4.97 3.46 2.45
CA ALA A 715 4.53 4.82 2.06
C ALA A 715 3.06 5.16 2.45
N LYS A 716 2.19 4.15 2.60
CA LYS A 716 0.77 4.33 2.90
C LYS A 716 0.44 4.33 4.39
N PHE A 717 1.27 3.78 5.26
CA PHE A 717 0.96 3.68 6.70
C PHE A 717 2.15 3.96 7.61
N HIS A 718 3.32 4.21 7.04
CA HIS A 718 4.60 4.39 7.74
C HIS A 718 4.88 3.25 8.72
N LEU A 719 4.57 2.02 8.30
CA LEU A 719 4.90 0.81 9.04
C LEU A 719 6.25 0.28 8.57
N ASN A 720 7.15 -0.04 9.50
CA ASN A 720 8.44 -0.67 9.22
C ASN A 720 8.34 -2.20 9.43
N VAL A 721 9.44 -2.92 9.17
CA VAL A 721 9.45 -4.39 9.30
C VAL A 721 9.10 -4.87 10.72
N PHE A 722 9.49 -4.12 11.75
CA PHE A 722 9.23 -4.48 13.15
C PHE A 722 7.75 -4.37 13.52
N ASP A 723 6.98 -3.48 12.89
CA ASP A 723 5.53 -3.36 13.11
C ASP A 723 4.76 -4.65 12.75
N TYR A 724 5.32 -5.48 11.85
CA TYR A 724 4.72 -6.75 11.42
C TYR A 724 5.11 -7.95 12.29
N THR A 725 5.91 -7.74 13.32
CA THR A 725 6.33 -8.81 14.23
C THR A 725 5.60 -8.73 15.57
N SER A 726 5.35 -9.90 16.17
CA SER A 726 4.80 -9.99 17.51
C SER A 726 5.93 -9.92 18.54
N PHE A 727 6.17 -8.74 19.10
CA PHE A 727 6.88 -8.62 20.38
C PHE A 727 5.87 -8.88 21.51
N LYS A 728 6.13 -9.89 22.34
CA LYS A 728 5.36 -10.14 23.56
C LYS A 728 5.98 -9.31 24.69
N GLU A 729 5.15 -8.74 25.54
CA GLU A 729 5.56 -8.09 26.79
C GLU A 729 5.95 -9.17 27.82
N SER A 730 7.11 -9.83 27.65
CA SER A 730 7.62 -10.78 28.65
C SER A 730 9.12 -11.03 28.50
N ASP A 731 9.70 -11.74 29.48
CA ASP A 731 11.10 -12.21 29.48
C ASP A 731 11.43 -13.23 28.38
N GLN A 732 10.45 -13.64 27.56
CA GLN A 732 10.71 -14.54 26.44
C GLN A 732 11.03 -13.76 25.16
N PRO A 733 12.05 -14.18 24.38
CA PRO A 733 12.37 -13.54 23.13
C PRO A 733 11.16 -13.64 22.18
N GLY A 734 10.96 -12.61 21.36
CA GLY A 734 9.87 -12.57 20.38
C GLY A 734 9.91 -13.75 19.39
N SER A 735 8.96 -13.79 18.45
CA SER A 735 8.97 -14.78 17.35
C SER A 735 10.35 -14.93 16.71
N GLU A 736 10.71 -16.09 16.18
CA GLU A 736 12.02 -16.32 15.53
C GLU A 736 12.36 -15.22 14.51
N SER A 737 11.38 -14.79 13.71
CA SER A 737 11.56 -13.66 12.77
C SER A 737 11.99 -12.37 13.47
N ALA A 738 11.41 -12.05 14.63
CA ALA A 738 11.78 -10.88 15.42
C ALA A 738 13.22 -11.00 15.94
N GLN A 739 13.65 -12.18 16.38
CA GLN A 739 15.03 -12.42 16.82
C GLN A 739 16.02 -12.23 15.67
N LYS A 740 15.72 -12.78 14.49
CA LYS A 740 16.53 -12.61 13.26
C LYS A 740 16.65 -11.14 12.85
N LEU A 741 15.54 -10.40 12.86
CA LEU A 741 15.53 -8.96 12.56
C LEU A 741 16.32 -8.14 13.59
N VAL A 742 16.17 -8.42 14.89
CA VAL A 742 16.94 -7.77 15.98
C VAL A 742 18.43 -8.07 15.84
N ALA A 743 18.81 -9.32 15.54
CA ALA A 743 20.20 -9.71 15.32
C ALA A 743 20.81 -9.00 14.10
N HIS A 744 20.07 -8.92 12.98
CA HIS A 744 20.51 -8.16 11.81
C HIS A 744 20.64 -6.67 12.14
N TYR A 745 19.65 -6.08 12.80
CA TYR A 745 19.68 -4.68 13.20
C TYR A 745 20.80 -4.38 14.18
N ARG A 746 21.19 -5.31 15.06
CA ARG A 746 22.37 -5.16 15.94
C ARG A 746 23.68 -5.10 15.18
N LYS A 747 23.85 -5.94 14.15
CA LYS A 747 25.03 -5.92 13.28
C LYS A 747 25.16 -4.60 12.53
N MET A 748 24.02 -4.02 12.13
CA MET A 748 23.98 -2.69 11.55
C MET A 748 24.24 -1.62 12.61
N VAL A 749 23.50 -1.72 13.71
CA VAL A 749 23.42 -0.94 14.96
C VAL A 749 24.78 -0.52 15.52
N GLY A 750 25.42 -1.48 16.18
CA GLY A 750 26.54 -1.26 17.09
C GLY A 750 26.09 -1.21 18.56
N PRO A 751 25.27 -0.22 18.98
CA PRO A 751 24.81 -0.06 20.36
C PRO A 751 24.03 -1.24 20.93
N ARG A 752 23.93 -1.22 22.27
CA ARG A 752 23.12 -2.16 23.05
C ARG A 752 21.62 -1.85 22.98
N LEU A 753 21.22 -0.58 22.85
CA LEU A 753 19.82 -0.16 22.93
C LEU A 753 19.34 0.42 21.59
N ALA A 754 18.11 0.12 21.22
CA ALA A 754 17.49 0.61 20.00
C ALA A 754 15.96 0.77 20.13
N ALA A 755 15.42 1.88 19.66
CA ALA A 755 13.98 2.03 19.42
C ALA A 755 13.63 1.42 18.04
N LEU A 756 12.68 0.49 18.02
CA LEU A 756 12.36 -0.33 16.83
C LEU A 756 11.09 0.13 16.10
N SER A 757 10.01 0.34 16.84
CA SER A 757 8.69 0.73 16.31
C SER A 757 7.84 1.36 17.40
N CYS A 758 6.62 1.79 17.08
CA CYS A 758 5.69 2.34 18.05
C CYS A 758 4.26 1.87 17.82
N ARG A 759 3.50 1.76 18.91
CA ARG A 759 2.07 1.41 18.91
C ARG A 759 1.28 2.48 19.65
N TRP A 760 0.08 2.78 19.16
CA TRP A 760 -0.82 3.71 19.83
C TRP A 760 -1.51 3.01 21.02
N ASP A 761 -1.39 3.61 22.19
CA ASP A 761 -2.12 3.19 23.38
C ASP A 761 -3.39 4.03 23.54
N SER A 762 -4.55 3.42 23.27
CA SER A 762 -5.84 4.10 23.39
C SER A 762 -6.23 4.46 24.83
N THR A 763 -5.66 3.77 25.83
CA THR A 763 -5.99 4.01 27.23
C THR A 763 -5.30 5.27 27.75
N LEU A 764 -4.01 5.42 27.45
CA LEU A 764 -3.18 6.56 27.86
C LEU A 764 -3.21 7.72 26.84
N LYS A 765 -3.83 7.50 25.67
CA LYS A 765 -3.84 8.45 24.53
C LYS A 765 -2.43 8.93 24.18
N ASP A 766 -1.49 7.99 24.18
CA ASP A 766 -0.07 8.25 23.92
C ASP A 766 0.53 7.14 23.06
N TRP A 767 1.65 7.43 22.41
CA TRP A 767 2.39 6.44 21.63
C TRP A 767 3.39 5.71 22.53
N ALA A 768 3.33 4.39 22.55
CA ALA A 768 4.31 3.52 23.19
C ALA A 768 5.39 3.13 22.17
N VAL A 769 6.63 3.55 22.42
CA VAL A 769 7.81 3.20 21.62
C VAL A 769 8.40 1.89 22.15
N LEU A 770 8.62 0.93 21.26
CA LEU A 770 9.26 -0.34 21.58
C LEU A 770 10.78 -0.17 21.58
N VAL A 771 11.36 -0.07 22.77
CA VAL A 771 12.81 0.02 22.98
C VAL A 771 13.36 -1.37 23.29
N CYS A 772 14.36 -1.82 22.54
CA CYS A 772 14.95 -3.14 22.63
C CYS A 772 16.38 -3.08 23.15
N ASP A 773 16.70 -3.93 24.13
CA ASP A 773 18.07 -4.32 24.43
C ASP A 773 18.51 -5.35 23.40
N LEU A 774 19.24 -4.90 22.37
CA LEU A 774 19.81 -5.73 21.30
C LEU A 774 20.76 -6.81 21.86
N GLY A 775 21.29 -6.60 23.07
CA GLY A 775 22.06 -7.57 23.85
C GLY A 775 21.31 -8.85 24.14
N THR A 776 20.08 -8.70 24.65
CA THR A 776 19.23 -9.76 25.18
C THR A 776 18.00 -10.05 24.30
N ALA A 777 17.77 -9.23 23.27
CA ALA A 777 16.55 -9.16 22.46
C ALA A 777 15.27 -8.86 23.26
N LYS A 778 15.40 -8.37 24.51
CA LYS A 778 14.26 -7.98 25.35
C LYS A 778 13.73 -6.62 24.91
N VAL A 779 12.40 -6.45 24.90
CA VAL A 779 11.72 -5.22 24.45
C VAL A 779 10.91 -4.62 25.59
N TYR A 780 10.96 -3.29 25.67
CA TYR A 780 10.33 -2.45 26.69
C TYR A 780 9.45 -1.41 25.98
N PRO A 781 8.11 -1.45 26.15
CA PRO A 781 7.25 -0.38 25.68
C PRO A 781 7.39 0.84 26.60
N ILE A 782 7.81 1.98 26.04
CA ILE A 782 7.98 3.24 26.77
C ILE A 782 7.17 4.33 26.08
N HIS A 783 6.23 4.96 26.80
CA HIS A 783 5.40 6.03 26.26
C HIS A 783 6.19 7.33 26.02
N LEU A 784 5.80 8.13 25.02
CA LEU A 784 6.50 9.37 24.65
C LEU A 784 6.63 10.35 25.82
N LYS A 785 5.59 10.50 26.64
CA LYS A 785 5.66 11.35 27.84
C LYS A 785 6.73 10.87 28.83
N THR A 786 6.84 9.56 29.03
CA THR A 786 7.86 8.95 29.89
C THR A 786 9.26 9.14 29.31
N ILE A 787 9.41 9.06 27.97
CA ILE A 787 10.68 9.38 27.29
C ILE A 787 11.10 10.82 27.57
N GLY A 788 10.16 11.78 27.49
CA GLY A 788 10.43 13.18 27.84
C GLY A 788 10.92 13.33 29.28
N GLN A 789 10.25 12.66 30.23
CA GLN A 789 10.64 12.63 31.64
C GLN A 789 12.03 12.03 31.86
N LEU A 790 12.39 10.95 31.17
CA LEU A 790 13.71 10.33 31.25
C LEU A 790 14.81 11.25 30.73
N ILE A 791 14.57 11.93 29.61
CA ILE A 791 15.52 12.92 29.06
C ILE A 791 15.68 14.10 30.02
N TYR A 792 14.57 14.63 30.53
CA TYR A 792 14.55 15.75 31.48
C TYR A 792 15.29 15.43 32.78
N THR A 793 14.95 14.30 33.42
CA THR A 793 15.60 13.87 34.68
C THR A 793 17.05 13.46 34.47
N GLY A 794 17.35 12.77 33.36
CA GLY A 794 18.70 12.41 32.97
C GLY A 794 19.60 13.62 32.77
N LYS A 795 19.11 14.66 32.08
CA LYS A 795 19.86 15.91 31.87
C LYS A 795 20.11 16.65 33.18
N ARG A 796 19.17 16.66 34.11
CA ARG A 796 19.38 17.25 35.45
C ARG A 796 20.34 16.47 36.31
N LYS A 797 20.37 15.14 36.19
CA LYS A 797 21.31 14.28 36.92
C LYS A 797 22.74 14.40 36.38
N TYR A 798 22.88 14.59 35.07
CA TYR A 798 24.16 14.75 34.38
C TYR A 798 24.17 16.07 33.57
N PRO A 799 24.17 17.24 34.25
CA PRO A 799 24.00 18.54 33.58
C PRO A 799 25.12 18.84 32.58
N TRP A 800 26.33 18.37 32.88
CA TRP A 800 27.52 18.59 32.06
C TRP A 800 27.62 17.68 30.84
N LEU A 801 26.84 16.58 30.79
CA LEU A 801 26.88 15.65 29.66
C LEU A 801 26.23 16.29 28.44
N SER A 802 27.03 16.80 27.50
CA SER A 802 26.57 17.61 26.37
C SER A 802 25.94 16.77 25.26
N ALA A 803 26.26 15.47 25.19
CA ALA A 803 25.65 14.53 24.24
C ALA A 803 24.16 14.28 24.53
N LEU A 804 23.73 14.47 25.78
CA LEU A 804 22.32 14.49 26.18
C LEU A 804 21.85 15.94 26.22
N VAL A 805 21.07 16.36 25.23
CA VAL A 805 20.55 17.72 25.12
C VAL A 805 19.30 17.91 25.98
N ASP A 806 18.93 19.17 26.23
CA ASP A 806 17.70 19.50 26.95
C ASP A 806 16.44 18.99 26.26
N GLU A 807 15.40 18.73 27.06
CA GLU A 807 14.09 18.24 26.59
C GLU A 807 13.52 19.13 25.47
N ASP A 808 13.58 20.46 25.60
CA ASP A 808 13.07 21.40 24.60
C ASP A 808 13.77 21.26 23.23
N LYS A 809 15.08 20.94 23.23
CA LYS A 809 15.86 20.72 22.01
C LYS A 809 15.54 19.36 21.40
N PHE A 810 15.30 18.35 22.23
CA PHE A 810 14.93 17.02 21.75
C PHE A 810 13.57 17.07 21.02
N TRP A 811 12.58 17.78 21.57
CA TRP A 811 11.25 17.91 20.97
C TRP A 811 11.11 19.02 19.93
N LEU A 812 12.22 19.63 19.48
CA LEU A 812 12.22 20.78 18.56
C LEU A 812 11.32 20.59 17.32
N ASN A 813 11.20 19.36 16.82
CA ASN A 813 10.45 19.02 15.61
C ASN A 813 9.18 18.18 15.88
N TYR A 814 8.72 18.09 17.13
CA TYR A 814 7.57 17.28 17.52
C TYR A 814 6.74 17.91 18.64
N ASN A 815 5.43 18.03 18.44
CA ASN A 815 4.53 18.56 19.46
C ASN A 815 3.96 17.46 20.36
N LEU A 816 4.52 17.31 21.57
CA LEU A 816 4.03 16.39 22.61
C LEU A 816 2.57 16.61 23.04
N ARG A 817 2.00 17.80 22.81
CA ARG A 817 0.63 18.15 23.27
C ARG A 817 -0.45 17.68 22.32
N VAL A 818 -0.09 17.40 21.06
CA VAL A 818 -1.01 17.02 19.99
C VAL A 818 -0.82 15.54 19.70
N SER A 819 -1.45 14.69 20.51
CA SER A 819 -1.43 13.24 20.34
C SER A 819 -2.68 12.76 19.60
N GLY A 820 -2.48 11.97 18.54
CA GLY A 820 -3.58 11.40 17.78
C GLY A 820 -3.16 10.22 16.90
N MET A 821 -4.12 9.46 16.41
CA MET A 821 -3.91 8.24 15.62
C MET A 821 -3.75 8.50 14.11
N SER A 822 -3.50 9.74 13.71
CA SER A 822 -3.39 10.08 12.29
C SER A 822 -2.14 9.45 11.67
N ILE A 823 -2.19 9.25 10.35
CA ILE A 823 -1.05 8.76 9.58
C ILE A 823 0.18 9.65 9.69
N MET A 824 -0.04 10.97 9.73
CA MET A 824 1.01 11.97 9.89
C MET A 824 1.66 11.83 11.28
N ASN A 825 0.86 11.59 12.31
CA ASN A 825 1.38 11.39 13.66
C ASN A 825 2.24 10.12 13.73
N LYS A 826 1.84 9.02 13.08
CA LYS A 826 2.68 7.81 12.98
C LYS A 826 4.03 8.12 12.31
N PHE A 827 4.03 8.85 11.19
CA PHE A 827 5.28 9.31 10.55
C PHE A 827 6.14 10.15 11.50
N GLN A 828 5.54 11.14 12.17
CA GLN A 828 6.25 12.01 13.11
C GLN A 828 6.88 11.22 14.27
N VAL A 829 6.17 10.24 14.82
CA VAL A 829 6.69 9.38 15.89
C VAL A 829 7.82 8.47 15.41
N ASN A 830 7.76 7.94 14.18
CA ASN A 830 8.89 7.21 13.59
C ASN A 830 10.15 8.10 13.49
N ARG A 831 9.99 9.40 13.22
CA ARG A 831 11.12 10.35 13.20
C ARG A 831 11.66 10.64 14.60
N VAL A 832 10.83 10.58 15.63
CA VAL A 832 11.28 10.58 17.05
C VAL A 832 12.07 9.31 17.37
N ILE A 833 11.65 8.15 16.86
CA ILE A 833 12.40 6.88 16.98
C ILE A 833 13.79 7.00 16.37
N ASP A 834 13.92 7.57 15.17
CA ASP A 834 15.23 7.81 14.55
C ASP A 834 16.12 8.69 15.43
N GLN A 835 15.55 9.76 15.99
CA GLN A 835 16.27 10.66 16.88
C GLN A 835 16.69 9.96 18.18
N LEU A 836 15.85 9.10 18.76
CA LEU A 836 16.23 8.27 19.91
C LEU A 836 17.38 7.32 19.58
N ASN A 837 17.37 6.71 18.39
CA ASN A 837 18.46 5.85 17.95
C ASN A 837 19.78 6.63 17.81
N VAL A 838 19.74 7.87 17.30
CA VAL A 838 20.92 8.77 17.29
C VAL A 838 21.40 9.07 18.72
N VAL A 839 20.49 9.27 19.67
CA VAL A 839 20.84 9.46 21.10
C VAL A 839 21.50 8.21 21.67
N PHE A 840 20.95 7.02 21.44
CA PHE A 840 21.51 5.77 21.94
C PHE A 840 22.88 5.46 21.33
N GLU A 841 23.08 5.77 20.05
CA GLU A 841 24.39 5.73 19.40
C GLU A 841 25.36 6.73 20.03
N ALA A 842 24.94 7.98 20.26
CA ALA A 842 25.79 8.99 20.91
C ALA A 842 26.21 8.58 22.33
N LEU A 843 25.28 8.03 23.12
CA LEU A 843 25.55 7.53 24.46
C LEU A 843 26.46 6.30 24.45
N HIS A 844 26.37 5.46 23.41
CA HIS A 844 27.26 4.32 23.24
C HIS A 844 28.70 4.75 22.96
N ASP A 845 28.90 5.72 22.07
CA ASP A 845 30.22 6.27 21.72
C ASP A 845 30.91 6.97 22.90
N LEU A 846 30.13 7.46 23.88
CA LEU A 846 30.64 7.99 25.15
C LEU A 846 31.13 6.91 26.11
N GLY A 847 30.86 5.64 25.86
CA GLY A 847 31.28 4.51 26.71
C GLY A 847 30.75 4.62 28.13
N LYS A 848 31.66 4.58 29.13
CA LYS A 848 31.31 4.52 30.55
C LYS A 848 30.45 5.69 31.04
N SER A 849 30.60 6.89 30.45
CA SER A 849 29.81 8.05 30.89
C SER A 849 28.38 8.04 30.36
N GLY A 850 28.11 7.36 29.25
CA GLY A 850 26.77 7.23 28.68
C GLY A 850 25.95 6.08 29.27
N GLN A 851 26.63 5.05 29.79
CA GLN A 851 25.99 3.83 30.32
C GLN A 851 24.92 4.08 31.40
N PRO A 852 25.11 4.97 32.40
CA PRO A 852 24.09 5.23 33.41
C PRO A 852 22.77 5.78 32.83
N VAL A 853 22.85 6.54 31.74
CA VAL A 853 21.66 7.07 31.05
C VAL A 853 20.97 5.94 30.30
N VAL A 854 21.72 5.08 29.60
CA VAL A 854 21.17 3.90 28.91
C VAL A 854 20.45 2.97 29.89
N GLU A 855 21.02 2.74 31.08
CA GLU A 855 20.42 1.90 32.12
C GLU A 855 19.10 2.48 32.64
N SER A 856 18.94 3.80 32.68
CA SER A 856 17.68 4.44 33.08
C SER A 856 16.51 4.10 32.14
N PHE A 857 16.77 3.95 30.84
CA PHE A 857 15.77 3.52 29.86
C PHE A 857 15.39 2.03 30.00
N LEU A 858 16.23 1.21 30.64
CA LEU A 858 15.94 -0.21 30.90
C LEU A 858 15.20 -0.44 32.23
N GLN A 859 15.25 0.51 33.17
CA GLN A 859 14.70 0.42 34.52
C GLN A 859 13.31 1.08 34.68
N VAL A 860 12.66 1.44 33.56
CA VAL A 860 11.41 2.23 33.51
C VAL A 860 10.22 1.57 34.23
N SER A 861 10.31 0.30 34.60
CA SER A 861 9.31 -0.39 35.44
C SER A 861 9.13 0.21 36.84
N ASN A 862 10.03 1.09 37.28
CA ASN A 862 9.95 1.74 38.60
C ASN A 862 9.19 3.07 38.51
N ASN A 863 7.92 3.05 38.90
CA ASN A 863 7.02 4.21 39.00
C ASN A 863 7.49 5.25 40.04
N HIS A 864 8.58 5.96 39.80
CA HIS A 864 8.94 7.13 40.59
C HIS A 864 8.32 8.38 39.97
N SER A 865 7.71 9.23 40.80
CA SER A 865 7.25 10.54 40.33
C SER A 865 8.44 11.41 39.92
N THR A 866 8.24 12.33 38.98
CA THR A 866 9.30 13.28 38.57
C THR A 866 9.84 14.10 39.74
N LEU A 867 9.00 14.36 40.75
CA LEU A 867 9.38 15.05 41.98
C LEU A 867 10.31 14.21 42.87
N GLU A 868 9.99 12.93 43.09
CA GLU A 868 10.87 12.01 43.84
C GLU A 868 12.25 11.88 43.19
N ALA A 869 12.29 11.76 41.86
CA ALA A 869 13.54 11.72 41.12
C ALA A 869 14.35 13.02 41.31
N MET A 870 13.68 14.19 41.31
CA MET A 870 14.31 15.48 41.55
C MET A 870 14.84 15.64 42.98
N GLU A 871 14.09 15.20 44.00
CA GLU A 871 14.56 15.22 45.39
C GLU A 871 15.78 14.34 45.57
N LYS A 872 15.79 13.14 44.99
CA LYS A 872 16.94 12.23 45.04
C LYS A 872 18.17 12.84 44.37
N ILE A 873 18.01 13.46 43.21
CA ILE A 873 19.11 14.17 42.52
C ILE A 873 19.65 15.31 43.39
N HIS A 874 18.78 16.08 44.03
CA HIS A 874 19.19 17.17 44.90
C HIS A 874 19.93 16.68 46.16
N GLN A 875 19.47 15.58 46.76
CA GLN A 875 20.13 14.93 47.89
C GLN A 875 21.51 14.40 47.49
N GLU A 876 21.62 13.68 46.36
CA GLU A 876 22.90 13.17 45.83
C GLU A 876 23.89 14.32 45.57
N HIS A 877 23.43 15.44 45.00
CA HIS A 877 24.26 16.62 44.76
C HIS A 877 24.75 17.27 46.07
N THR A 878 23.85 17.44 47.04
CA THR A 878 24.19 18.03 48.35
C THR A 878 25.17 17.15 49.12
N GLN A 879 25.02 15.82 49.04
CA GLN A 879 25.97 14.87 49.62
C GLN A 879 27.35 14.96 48.96
N ARG A 880 27.42 15.13 47.63
CA ARG A 880 28.70 15.33 46.93
C ARG A 880 29.42 16.60 47.37
N LEU A 881 28.68 17.71 47.49
CA LEU A 881 29.24 18.97 48.00
C LEU A 881 29.71 18.82 49.46
N ALA A 882 28.91 18.18 50.32
CA ALA A 882 29.28 17.93 51.71
C ALA A 882 30.53 17.04 51.85
N ALA A 883 30.70 16.06 50.96
CA ALA A 883 31.87 15.17 50.95
C ALA A 883 33.19 15.88 50.56
N MET A 884 33.13 17.04 49.90
CA MET A 884 34.32 17.80 49.52
C MET A 884 34.97 18.57 50.68
N GLY A 885 34.28 18.72 51.81
CA GLY A 885 34.80 19.46 52.97
C GLY A 885 34.97 20.96 52.70
N GLN A 886 35.83 21.65 53.47
CA GLN A 886 36.13 23.07 53.24
C GLN A 886 37.04 23.23 52.01
N VAL A 887 36.59 24.01 51.04
CA VAL A 887 37.35 24.33 49.82
C VAL A 887 37.70 25.82 49.83
N GLU A 888 39.00 26.11 49.78
CA GLU A 888 39.52 27.47 49.67
C GLU A 888 40.18 27.66 48.30
N LEU A 889 39.60 28.55 47.48
CA LEU A 889 40.17 28.94 46.19
C LEU A 889 40.87 30.30 46.32
N GLY A 890 42.16 30.32 45.99
CA GLY A 890 42.93 31.57 45.85
C GLY A 890 42.74 32.24 44.49
N ARG A 891 43.17 33.51 44.37
CA ARG A 891 43.08 34.30 43.11
C ARG A 891 43.77 33.62 41.93
N GLN A 892 44.92 32.98 42.16
CA GLN A 892 45.66 32.27 41.11
C GLN A 892 44.85 31.11 40.53
N HIS A 893 44.24 30.28 41.38
CA HIS A 893 43.40 29.16 40.93
C HIS A 893 42.22 29.63 40.06
N ILE A 894 41.58 30.74 40.43
CA ILE A 894 40.48 31.34 39.67
C ILE A 894 40.98 31.87 38.31
N GLN A 895 42.17 32.49 38.28
CA GLN A 895 42.78 32.96 37.04
C GLN A 895 43.15 31.81 36.10
N ASP A 896 43.67 30.70 36.63
CA ASP A 896 44.01 29.52 35.87
C ASP A 896 42.74 28.86 35.27
N MET A 897 41.68 28.72 36.07
CA MET A 897 40.37 28.23 35.60
C MET A 897 39.79 29.11 34.48
N GLU A 898 39.81 30.43 34.65
CA GLU A 898 39.32 31.37 33.65
C GLU A 898 40.12 31.27 32.34
N THR A 899 41.44 31.16 32.43
CA THR A 899 42.32 31.03 31.27
C THR A 899 42.04 29.71 30.53
N PHE A 900 41.92 28.60 31.25
CA PHE A 900 41.58 27.29 30.69
C PHE A 900 40.22 27.29 29.99
N PHE A 901 39.18 27.83 30.66
CA PHE A 901 37.84 27.89 30.09
C PHE A 901 37.72 28.89 28.94
N GLY A 902 38.45 30.00 28.97
CA GLY A 902 38.53 30.96 27.87
C GLY A 902 39.11 30.31 26.61
N TYR A 903 40.27 29.65 26.74
CA TYR A 903 40.88 28.92 25.63
C TYR A 903 39.99 27.78 25.11
N SER A 904 39.36 27.02 26.01
CA SER A 904 38.46 25.94 25.63
C SER A 904 37.21 26.47 24.92
N LEU A 905 36.64 27.59 25.39
CA LEU A 905 35.48 28.24 24.79
C LEU A 905 35.78 28.66 23.36
N ASP A 906 36.92 29.29 23.10
CA ASP A 906 37.30 29.73 21.75
C ASP A 906 37.41 28.56 20.77
N ASN A 907 38.03 27.47 21.21
CA ASN A 907 38.13 26.24 20.41
C ASN A 907 36.76 25.60 20.11
N VAL A 908 35.90 25.49 21.12
CA VAL A 908 34.56 24.90 20.97
C VAL A 908 33.66 25.82 20.11
N VAL A 909 33.75 27.14 20.26
CA VAL A 909 33.02 28.12 19.43
C VAL A 909 33.48 28.09 17.98
N ALA A 910 34.79 27.95 17.73
CA ALA A 910 35.32 27.77 16.38
C ALA A 910 34.76 26.48 15.74
N TYR A 911 34.75 25.38 16.48
CA TYR A 911 34.16 24.12 16.03
C TYR A 911 32.65 24.23 15.80
N HIS A 912 31.91 24.90 16.70
CA HIS A 912 30.48 25.19 16.53
C HIS A 912 30.21 25.94 15.22
N CYS A 913 31.03 26.95 14.89
CA CYS A 913 30.91 27.68 13.63
C CYS A 913 31.15 26.80 12.41
N LEU A 914 32.09 25.86 12.50
CA LEU A 914 32.38 24.91 11.43
C LEU A 914 31.22 23.94 11.22
N ILE A 915 30.75 23.27 12.28
CA ILE A 915 29.66 22.29 12.17
C ILE A 915 28.34 22.96 11.72
N MET A 916 28.07 24.19 12.17
CA MET A 916 26.95 24.98 11.67
C MET A 916 26.97 25.17 10.15
N ARG A 917 28.13 25.59 9.61
CA ARG A 917 28.28 25.79 8.15
C ARG A 917 28.13 24.47 7.41
N PHE A 918 28.68 23.40 7.97
CA PHE A 918 28.57 22.06 7.40
C PHE A 918 27.10 21.57 7.38
N ASN A 919 26.35 21.74 8.47
CA ASN A 919 24.94 21.38 8.54
C ASN A 919 24.08 22.17 7.55
N LYS A 920 24.36 23.46 7.34
CA LYS A 920 23.69 24.24 6.29
C LYS A 920 23.93 23.65 4.90
N LEU A 921 25.17 23.28 4.58
CA LEU A 921 25.50 22.66 3.29
C LEU A 921 24.81 21.29 3.13
N LEU A 922 24.79 20.48 4.19
CA LEU A 922 24.11 19.18 4.20
C LEU A 922 22.59 19.32 4.04
N ALA A 923 21.97 20.30 4.71
CA ALA A 923 20.55 20.59 4.56
C ALA A 923 20.22 20.97 3.11
N VAL A 924 21.04 21.82 2.48
CA VAL A 924 20.86 22.15 1.05
C VAL A 924 21.08 20.93 0.16
N ALA A 925 22.14 20.14 0.40
CA ALA A 925 22.44 18.92 -0.37
C ALA A 925 21.30 17.89 -0.27
N SER A 926 20.68 17.78 0.91
CA SER A 926 19.57 16.85 1.15
C SER A 926 18.36 17.12 0.25
N ILE A 927 18.14 18.38 -0.13
CA ILE A 927 17.08 18.81 -1.04
C ILE A 927 17.56 18.73 -2.49
N LYS A 928 18.78 19.24 -2.76
CA LYS A 928 19.29 19.42 -4.12
C LYS A 928 19.66 18.13 -4.84
N VAL A 929 20.27 17.17 -4.15
CA VAL A 929 20.71 15.92 -4.78
C VAL A 929 19.51 15.12 -5.32
N PRO A 930 18.40 14.96 -4.59
CA PRO A 930 17.18 14.35 -5.14
C PRO A 930 16.55 15.13 -6.28
N GLU A 931 16.53 16.47 -6.25
CA GLU A 931 16.05 17.28 -7.37
C GLU A 931 16.84 17.01 -8.67
N ILE A 932 18.17 16.88 -8.55
CA ILE A 932 19.06 16.54 -9.67
C ILE A 932 18.78 15.12 -10.16
N ALA A 933 18.65 14.15 -9.25
CA ALA A 933 18.34 12.76 -9.59
C ALA A 933 17.01 12.64 -10.33
N PHE A 934 15.96 13.30 -9.83
CA PHE A 934 14.66 13.35 -10.49
C PHE A 934 14.74 13.96 -11.89
N SER A 935 15.50 15.05 -12.06
CA SER A 935 15.69 15.67 -13.38
C SER A 935 16.38 14.72 -14.36
N LEU A 936 17.41 14.00 -13.91
CA LEU A 936 18.08 12.97 -14.71
C LEU A 936 17.14 11.80 -15.04
N GLU A 937 16.28 11.38 -14.12
CA GLU A 937 15.27 10.34 -14.37
C GLU A 937 14.25 10.77 -15.42
N GLN A 938 13.77 12.02 -15.37
CA GLN A 938 12.89 12.54 -16.43
C GLN A 938 13.58 12.53 -17.79
N MET A 939 14.86 12.90 -17.86
CA MET A 939 15.63 12.81 -19.10
C MET A 939 15.70 11.37 -19.61
N VAL A 940 16.07 10.41 -18.75
CA VAL A 940 16.14 8.98 -19.11
C VAL A 940 14.77 8.47 -19.58
N LYS A 941 13.68 8.87 -18.92
CA LYS A 941 12.31 8.49 -19.30
C LYS A 941 11.95 8.97 -20.71
N VAL A 942 12.32 10.20 -21.06
CA VAL A 942 12.12 10.76 -22.40
C VAL A 942 12.93 9.96 -23.44
N TYR A 943 14.20 9.64 -23.14
CA TYR A 943 15.03 8.83 -24.04
C TYR A 943 14.55 7.39 -24.19
N ALA A 944 13.98 6.79 -23.13
CA ALA A 944 13.52 5.40 -23.12
C ALA A 944 12.08 5.20 -23.66
N GLY A 945 11.52 6.18 -24.36
CA GLY A 945 10.20 6.05 -24.99
C GLY A 945 9.03 5.96 -24.00
N GLY A 946 9.17 6.53 -22.79
CA GLY A 946 8.04 6.68 -21.86
C GLY A 946 7.71 5.48 -20.97
N ARG A 947 8.55 4.43 -20.89
CA ARG A 947 8.39 3.39 -19.86
C ARG A 947 8.36 4.05 -18.46
N GLU A 948 7.39 3.66 -17.64
CA GLU A 948 7.17 4.27 -16.32
C GLU A 948 8.34 3.99 -15.37
N PHE A 949 9.26 4.93 -15.25
CA PHE A 949 10.00 5.08 -14.00
C PHE A 949 9.04 5.60 -12.93
N ARG A 950 9.04 4.99 -11.74
CA ARG A 950 8.46 5.56 -10.52
C ARG A 950 9.31 6.74 -10.04
N SER A 951 9.51 7.74 -10.88
CA SER A 951 10.19 8.99 -10.52
C SER A 951 9.17 9.90 -9.85
N SER A 952 9.25 10.05 -8.53
CA SER A 952 8.45 11.02 -7.78
C SER A 952 9.33 12.22 -7.41
N GLU A 953 8.81 13.44 -7.54
CA GLU A 953 9.46 14.64 -7.01
C GLU A 953 9.58 14.62 -5.46
N ALA A 954 8.95 13.65 -4.78
CA ALA A 954 9.08 13.40 -3.35
C ALA A 954 10.48 12.88 -2.90
N GLY A 955 11.45 12.85 -3.82
CA GLY A 955 12.84 12.41 -3.61
C GLY A 955 13.60 12.93 -2.38
N PRO A 956 13.31 14.11 -1.77
CA PRO A 956 13.97 14.54 -0.53
C PRO A 956 13.82 13.58 0.65
N ILE A 957 12.74 12.79 0.70
CA ILE A 957 12.51 11.78 1.76
C ILE A 957 13.56 10.68 1.70
N HIS A 958 13.97 10.34 0.48
CA HIS A 958 14.95 9.30 0.30
C HIS A 958 16.33 9.87 0.63
N SER A 959 16.81 11.01 0.10
CA SER A 959 18.19 11.52 0.32
C SER A 959 19.02 10.95 1.48
N THR A 960 20.08 10.19 1.19
CA THR A 960 20.96 9.62 2.24
C THR A 960 21.69 10.69 3.04
N TRP A 961 21.74 11.92 2.52
CA TRP A 961 22.26 13.09 3.21
C TRP A 961 21.45 13.47 4.45
N ASN A 962 20.15 13.14 4.51
CA ASN A 962 19.35 13.31 5.73
C ASN A 962 19.86 12.43 6.87
N THR A 963 20.31 11.21 6.56
CA THR A 963 20.95 10.33 7.55
C THR A 963 22.16 11.04 8.15
N LEU A 964 23.08 11.55 7.33
CA LEU A 964 24.26 12.28 7.83
C LEU A 964 23.85 13.53 8.64
N LEU A 965 22.91 14.31 8.12
CA LEU A 965 22.41 15.53 8.74
C LEU A 965 21.80 15.28 10.12
N ASN A 966 21.12 14.14 10.35
CA ASN A 966 20.57 13.80 11.67
C ASN A 966 21.66 13.78 12.75
N TYR A 967 22.78 13.12 12.49
CA TYR A 967 23.89 13.00 13.43
C TYR A 967 24.64 14.31 13.59
N THR A 968 24.94 14.99 12.49
CA THR A 968 25.70 16.24 12.55
C THR A 968 24.88 17.38 13.15
N SER A 969 23.55 17.36 13.00
CA SER A 969 22.64 18.27 13.71
C SER A 969 22.61 17.97 15.20
N TRP A 970 22.58 16.68 15.59
CA TRP A 970 22.67 16.29 17.00
C TRP A 970 23.99 16.77 17.62
N LEU A 971 25.09 16.56 16.90
CA LEU A 971 26.41 17.04 17.33
C LEU A 971 26.45 18.56 17.45
N GLU A 972 25.84 19.32 16.54
CA GLU A 972 25.72 20.78 16.67
C GLU A 972 24.99 21.17 17.95
N LEU A 973 23.87 20.51 18.27
CA LEU A 973 23.13 20.76 19.51
C LEU A 973 23.97 20.45 20.74
N SER A 974 24.74 19.35 20.72
CA SER A 974 25.68 19.00 21.80
C SER A 974 26.79 20.02 21.96
N VAL A 975 27.39 20.51 20.86
CA VAL A 975 28.40 21.59 20.92
C VAL A 975 27.79 22.87 21.48
N ALA A 976 26.59 23.24 21.04
CA ALA A 976 25.92 24.44 21.54
C ALA A 976 25.62 24.36 23.04
N ASP A 977 25.28 23.16 23.53
CA ASP A 977 25.10 22.89 24.95
C ASP A 977 26.42 23.01 25.73
N LEU A 978 27.51 22.43 25.22
CA LEU A 978 28.84 22.54 25.80
C LEU A 978 29.30 24.00 25.92
N VAL A 979 29.08 24.81 24.87
CA VAL A 979 29.35 26.26 24.90
C VAL A 979 28.54 26.95 26.00
N GLY A 980 27.26 26.60 26.14
CA GLY A 980 26.40 27.14 27.20
C GLY A 980 26.90 26.78 28.60
N ASN A 981 27.35 25.55 28.79
CA ASN A 981 27.89 25.05 30.06
C ASN A 981 29.21 25.75 30.43
N ILE A 982 30.14 25.92 29.49
CA ILE A 982 31.40 26.66 29.72
C ILE A 982 31.10 28.12 30.12
N LYS A 983 30.17 28.78 29.40
CA LYS A 983 29.76 30.16 29.74
C LYS A 983 29.13 30.27 31.13
N ARG A 984 28.39 29.24 31.57
CA ARG A 984 27.80 29.19 32.92
C ARG A 984 28.88 29.17 34.00
N VAL A 985 29.94 28.39 33.81
CA VAL A 985 31.08 28.36 34.76
C VAL A 985 31.85 29.69 34.75
N LEU A 986 32.11 30.27 33.58
CA LEU A 986 32.73 31.61 33.46
C LEU A 986 31.91 32.70 34.17
N ALA A 987 30.58 32.64 34.08
CA ALA A 987 29.70 33.55 34.82
C ALA A 987 29.84 33.37 36.33
N LYS A 988 29.91 32.12 36.84
CA LYS A 988 30.18 31.85 38.27
C LYS A 988 31.54 32.38 38.72
N LEU A 989 32.59 32.25 37.90
CA LEU A 989 33.91 32.81 38.18
C LEU A 989 33.87 34.35 38.27
N THR A 990 33.03 35.00 37.45
CA THR A 990 32.81 36.46 37.53
C THR A 990 32.14 36.84 38.85
N VAL A 991 31.07 36.13 39.23
CA VAL A 991 30.38 36.33 40.53
C VAL A 991 31.33 36.10 41.71
N TRP A 992 32.25 35.14 41.60
CA TRP A 992 33.27 34.90 42.60
C TRP A 992 34.21 36.11 42.74
N LYS A 993 34.71 36.65 41.62
CA LYS A 993 35.61 37.82 41.61
C LYS A 993 34.93 39.06 42.21
N ASP A 994 33.67 39.28 41.91
CA ASP A 994 32.88 40.38 42.46
C ASP A 994 32.68 40.20 43.97
N THR A 995 32.28 39.00 44.41
CA THR A 995 32.10 38.68 45.84
C THR A 995 33.42 38.79 46.61
N TYR A 996 34.55 38.37 46.03
CA TYR A 996 35.88 38.50 46.63
C TYR A 996 36.30 39.97 46.77
N ARG A 997 36.00 40.81 45.75
CA ARG A 997 36.23 42.26 45.79
C ARG A 997 35.40 42.92 46.89
N GLU A 998 34.11 42.60 46.99
CA GLU A 998 33.21 43.08 48.04
C GLU A 998 33.74 42.72 49.44
N ILE A 999 34.24 41.49 49.63
CA ILE A 999 34.85 41.08 50.91
C ILE A 999 36.11 41.89 51.22
N ARG A 1000 36.94 42.21 50.21
CA ARG A 1000 38.15 43.04 50.37
C ARG A 1000 37.80 44.47 50.75
N GLU A 1001 36.79 45.06 50.10
CA GLU A 1001 36.27 46.39 50.42
C GLU A 1001 35.70 46.41 51.85
N LEU A 1002 34.86 45.43 52.21
CA LEU A 1002 34.35 45.26 53.57
C LEU A 1002 35.46 45.08 54.60
N ASN A 1003 36.51 44.31 54.30
CA ASN A 1003 37.69 44.19 55.15
C ASN A 1003 38.37 45.54 55.36
N SER A 1004 38.57 46.31 54.29
CA SER A 1004 39.17 47.64 54.39
C SER A 1004 38.32 48.61 55.23
N GLU A 1005 36.98 48.55 55.12
CA GLU A 1005 36.07 49.36 55.93
C GLU A 1005 36.03 48.91 57.40
N ILE A 1006 36.09 47.61 57.66
CA ILE A 1006 36.17 47.04 59.00
C ILE A 1006 37.48 47.47 59.66
N THR A 1007 38.62 47.37 58.97
CA THR A 1007 39.93 47.84 59.47
C THR A 1007 39.90 49.35 59.76
N LYS A 1008 39.31 50.17 58.88
CA LYS A 1008 39.09 51.61 59.15
C LYS A 1008 38.20 51.87 60.36
N CYS A 1009 37.21 51.00 60.64
CA CYS A 1009 36.38 51.09 61.84
C CYS A 1009 37.12 50.63 63.11
N GLU A 1010 37.98 49.62 62.99
CA GLU A 1010 38.82 49.09 64.08
C GLU A 1010 39.91 50.09 64.49
N GLU A 1011 40.55 50.77 63.54
CA GLU A 1011 41.52 51.85 63.77
C GLU A 1011 40.88 53.11 64.40
N SER A 1012 39.56 53.25 64.28
CA SER A 1012 38.79 54.38 64.85
C SER A 1012 38.28 54.16 66.28
N LEU A 1013 38.58 53.01 66.90
CA LEU A 1013 38.29 52.69 68.30
C LEU A 1013 39.49 53.08 69.19
N PRO A 1014 39.28 53.70 70.37
CA PRO A 1014 40.38 54.09 71.25
C PRO A 1014 41.10 52.87 71.83
N PRO A 1015 42.42 52.96 72.09
CA PRO A 1015 43.18 51.87 72.71
C PRO A 1015 42.70 51.65 74.15
N THR A 1016 42.30 50.43 74.49
CA THR A 1016 42.21 50.03 75.91
C THR A 1016 43.62 49.80 76.44
N PRO A 1017 44.00 50.41 77.58
CA PRO A 1017 45.31 50.26 78.18
C PRO A 1017 45.37 48.94 78.94
N ASP A 1018 46.28 48.05 78.54
CA ASP A 1018 47.07 47.20 79.44
C ASP A 1018 48.06 46.38 78.62
N GLN A 1019 49.15 47.04 78.24
CA GLN A 1019 50.41 46.36 77.98
C GLN A 1019 51.55 47.22 78.54
N GLN A 1020 52.04 46.84 79.72
CA GLN A 1020 53.42 47.11 80.13
C GLN A 1020 54.30 45.89 79.76
N PRO A 1021 55.55 46.12 79.29
CA PRO A 1021 56.50 45.08 78.89
C PRO A 1021 57.51 44.80 80.04
N PRO A 1022 58.64 44.11 79.82
CA PRO A 1022 58.95 42.85 79.12
C PRO A 1022 59.62 41.83 80.09
N HIS A 1023 59.96 40.60 79.67
CA HIS A 1023 61.26 39.94 79.95
C HIS A 1023 61.36 38.50 79.40
N GLU A 1024 62.59 38.05 79.33
CA GLU A 1024 63.23 37.10 78.40
C GLU A 1024 63.35 35.64 79.00
N PRO A 1025 64.06 34.66 78.37
CA PRO A 1025 63.71 33.22 78.19
C PRO A 1025 64.20 32.31 79.38
N PRO A 1026 64.19 30.92 79.42
CA PRO A 1026 64.38 29.93 78.34
C PRO A 1026 63.77 28.48 78.45
N SER A 1027 64.00 27.69 77.39
CA SER A 1027 64.30 26.24 77.31
C SER A 1027 63.37 25.13 77.88
N ASN A 1028 63.19 24.09 77.03
CA ASN A 1028 62.84 22.67 77.29
C ASN A 1028 61.42 22.42 77.85
N GLY A 1029 60.63 21.43 77.43
CA GLY A 1029 60.74 20.30 76.50
C GLY A 1029 59.45 19.46 76.68
N SER A 1030 59.06 18.73 75.64
CA SER A 1030 58.13 17.56 75.63
C SER A 1030 56.72 17.65 76.26
N SER A 1031 55.72 17.40 75.41
CA SER A 1031 54.29 17.03 75.65
C SER A 1031 54.08 15.85 76.64
N PRO A 1032 52.84 15.44 77.05
CA PRO A 1032 51.51 15.76 76.48
C PRO A 1032 50.29 15.95 77.46
N ASN A 1033 49.21 16.42 76.85
CA ASN A 1033 47.77 16.18 77.12
C ASN A 1033 47.01 16.80 78.33
N ASN A 1034 45.88 17.40 77.91
CA ASN A 1034 44.57 17.57 78.56
C ASN A 1034 44.40 18.56 79.71
N GLY A 1035 43.57 19.58 79.46
CA GLY A 1035 42.96 20.42 80.49
C GLY A 1035 42.51 21.77 79.93
N GLU A 1036 41.24 21.85 79.57
CA GLU A 1036 40.55 22.99 78.97
C GLU A 1036 40.71 24.30 79.76
N THR A 1037 40.95 25.41 79.05
CA THR A 1037 40.33 26.71 79.38
C THR A 1037 40.21 27.53 78.10
N LEU A 1038 38.96 27.97 77.84
CA LEU A 1038 38.55 28.68 76.64
C LEU A 1038 39.29 30.00 76.43
N VAL A 1039 40.05 30.09 75.34
CA VAL A 1039 40.42 31.36 74.70
C VAL A 1039 39.80 31.39 73.31
N ARG A 1040 39.00 32.44 73.04
CA ARG A 1040 38.44 32.78 71.73
C ARG A 1040 39.57 32.88 70.69
N ARG A 1041 39.65 31.91 69.78
CA ARG A 1041 40.35 32.06 68.49
C ARG A 1041 39.32 32.45 67.42
N ASN A 1042 39.42 33.69 66.93
CA ASN A 1042 38.78 34.11 65.70
C ASN A 1042 39.33 33.28 64.54
N THR A 1043 38.47 32.51 63.89
CA THR A 1043 38.81 31.51 62.86
C THR A 1043 38.70 32.06 61.43
N PHE A 1044 38.88 33.38 61.21
CA PHE A 1044 38.70 34.02 59.89
C PHE A 1044 39.83 34.98 59.54
N THR A 1045 41.06 34.47 59.48
CA THR A 1045 42.21 35.20 58.95
C THR A 1045 42.70 34.51 57.69
N ILE A 1046 42.49 35.16 56.55
CA ILE A 1046 43.14 34.86 55.27
C ILE A 1046 44.52 35.54 55.34
N ASP A 1047 45.58 34.82 54.99
CA ASP A 1047 46.95 35.36 55.03
C ASP A 1047 47.14 36.58 54.11
N PRO A 1048 47.93 37.60 54.51
CA PRO A 1048 48.33 38.69 53.63
C PRO A 1048 49.56 38.30 52.79
N VAL A 1049 49.53 38.57 51.48
CA VAL A 1049 50.65 38.34 50.55
C VAL A 1049 50.77 39.58 49.62
N PRO A 1050 51.99 39.99 49.23
CA PRO A 1050 52.41 41.39 49.13
C PRO A 1050 51.92 42.18 47.91
N ASP A 1051 51.93 43.50 48.10
CA ASP A 1051 51.73 44.52 47.08
C ASP A 1051 52.82 44.45 46.01
N ASP A 1052 52.41 44.16 44.77
CA ASP A 1052 53.01 44.77 43.60
C ASP A 1052 52.04 44.72 42.40
N ILE A 1053 51.93 45.90 41.76
CA ILE A 1053 51.36 46.21 40.43
C ILE A 1053 49.91 46.79 40.39
N ALA A 1054 49.92 48.12 40.29
CA ALA A 1054 49.12 49.05 39.47
C ALA A 1054 47.59 48.94 39.45
N GLU A 1055 46.96 49.87 40.17
CA GLU A 1055 45.54 50.21 40.08
C GLU A 1055 45.26 51.02 38.82
N GLU A 1056 44.37 50.51 37.94
CA GLU A 1056 43.62 51.36 37.00
C GLU A 1056 42.32 51.79 37.68
N ASP A 1057 42.22 53.10 37.90
CA ASP A 1057 41.07 53.79 38.47
C ASP A 1057 39.81 53.64 37.61
N THR A 1058 38.82 52.90 38.10
CA THR A 1058 37.41 53.20 37.84
C THR A 1058 36.63 53.09 39.15
N THR A 1059 36.49 54.22 39.83
CA THR A 1059 35.69 54.39 41.03
C THR A 1059 34.19 54.38 40.67
N SER A 1060 33.56 53.20 40.70
CA SER A 1060 32.09 53.10 40.71
C SER A 1060 31.57 53.22 42.14
N SER A 1061 31.04 54.41 42.42
CA SER A 1061 30.27 54.81 43.60
C SER A 1061 29.25 53.77 44.10
N PHE A 1062 29.58 52.98 45.12
CA PHE A 1062 28.67 51.98 45.72
C PHE A 1062 28.20 52.27 47.16
N PHE A 1063 28.74 53.29 47.83
CA PHE A 1063 28.33 53.65 49.21
C PHE A 1063 27.77 55.07 49.29
N ASN A 1064 26.53 55.26 48.82
CA ASN A 1064 25.71 56.43 49.15
C ASN A 1064 24.70 56.06 50.24
N PHE A 1065 25.18 55.87 51.47
CA PHE A 1065 24.34 55.87 52.67
C PHE A 1065 24.61 57.15 53.46
N ALA A 1066 24.24 58.29 52.89
CA ALA A 1066 24.08 59.53 53.62
C ALA A 1066 22.60 59.66 54.03
N ASN A 1067 22.38 59.91 55.32
CA ASN A 1067 21.11 60.22 55.99
C ASN A 1067 20.37 59.04 56.65
N ILE A 1068 20.96 58.45 57.69
CA ILE A 1068 20.31 58.14 58.98
C ILE A 1068 21.44 58.07 60.03
N VAL A 1069 21.29 58.76 61.17
CA VAL A 1069 22.26 58.75 62.28
C VAL A 1069 22.24 57.37 62.95
N GLU A 1070 23.04 56.43 62.45
CA GLU A 1070 23.22 55.08 63.01
C GLU A 1070 24.37 55.06 64.03
N ASN A 1071 24.19 54.32 65.14
CA ASN A 1071 25.19 54.17 66.20
C ASN A 1071 26.44 53.42 65.67
N LYS A 1072 27.67 53.92 65.93
CA LYS A 1072 28.94 53.33 65.42
C LYS A 1072 29.06 51.81 65.67
N LYS A 1073 28.57 51.34 66.83
CA LYS A 1073 28.56 49.90 67.19
C LYS A 1073 27.58 49.07 66.35
N SER A 1074 26.49 49.66 65.89
CA SER A 1074 25.50 49.00 65.01
C SER A 1074 26.01 48.89 63.57
N ARG A 1075 26.67 49.92 63.05
CA ARG A 1075 27.34 49.89 61.74
C ARG A 1075 28.43 48.81 61.68
N TYR A 1076 29.29 48.73 62.71
CA TYR A 1076 30.32 47.69 62.81
C TYR A 1076 29.73 46.26 62.85
N ARG A 1077 28.68 46.03 63.65
CA ARG A 1077 27.97 44.73 63.68
C ARG A 1077 27.33 44.37 62.34
N ARG A 1078 26.77 45.34 61.63
CA ARG A 1078 26.17 45.16 60.31
C ARG A 1078 27.23 44.82 59.24
N LEU A 1079 28.38 45.49 59.27
CA LEU A 1079 29.52 45.17 58.40
C LEU A 1079 30.05 43.75 58.67
N LEU A 1080 30.21 43.35 59.93
CA LEU A 1080 30.62 41.99 60.29
C LEU A 1080 29.61 40.93 59.84
N TYR A 1081 28.30 41.19 60.01
CA TYR A 1081 27.26 40.27 59.54
C TYR A 1081 27.25 40.14 58.01
N THR A 1082 27.40 41.28 57.30
CA THR A 1082 27.48 41.30 55.84
C THR A 1082 28.71 40.56 55.34
N LYS A 1083 29.88 40.79 55.97
CA LYS A 1083 31.12 40.04 55.70
C LYS A 1083 30.92 38.55 55.94
N ALA A 1084 30.36 38.14 57.08
CA ALA A 1084 30.11 36.72 57.38
C ALA A 1084 29.18 36.07 56.34
N SER A 1085 28.14 36.79 55.89
CA SER A 1085 27.26 36.33 54.82
C SER A 1085 27.99 36.18 53.47
N GLN A 1086 28.84 37.14 53.10
CA GLN A 1086 29.60 37.10 51.85
C GLN A 1086 30.70 36.02 51.89
N VAL A 1087 31.35 35.82 53.04
CA VAL A 1087 32.31 34.72 53.25
C VAL A 1087 31.61 33.37 53.17
N LYS A 1088 30.41 33.22 53.75
CA LYS A 1088 29.65 31.99 53.55
C LYS A 1088 29.33 31.76 52.06
N LYS A 1089 28.85 32.80 51.37
CA LYS A 1089 28.56 32.75 49.94
C LYS A 1089 29.79 32.38 49.10
N ILE A 1090 30.98 32.91 49.42
CA ILE A 1090 32.21 32.57 48.68
C ILE A 1090 32.69 31.15 48.98
N MET A 1091 32.50 30.64 50.21
CA MET A 1091 32.83 29.25 50.56
C MET A 1091 31.91 28.25 49.85
N ASP A 1092 30.61 28.52 49.82
CA ASP A 1092 29.64 27.72 49.07
C ASP A 1092 30.00 27.74 47.57
N LEU A 1093 30.33 28.92 47.04
CA LEU A 1093 30.74 29.08 45.64
C LEU A 1093 32.09 28.40 45.32
N ASN A 1094 33.02 28.30 46.26
CA ASN A 1094 34.28 27.57 46.08
C ASN A 1094 34.04 26.07 45.89
N GLN A 1095 33.17 25.48 46.70
CA GLN A 1095 32.82 24.07 46.59
C GLN A 1095 32.15 23.78 45.24
N GLU A 1096 31.19 24.62 44.85
CA GLU A 1096 30.54 24.51 43.55
C GLU A 1096 31.52 24.68 42.38
N LEU A 1097 32.36 25.73 42.40
CA LEU A 1097 33.30 26.00 41.31
C LEU A 1097 34.33 24.89 41.13
N LYS A 1098 34.81 24.28 42.24
CA LYS A 1098 35.73 23.15 42.16
C LYS A 1098 35.07 21.94 41.48
N LEU A 1099 33.86 21.57 41.91
CA LEU A 1099 33.10 20.47 41.31
C LEU A 1099 32.78 20.76 39.83
N ASP A 1100 32.28 21.96 39.53
CA ASP A 1100 31.96 22.40 38.17
C ASP A 1100 33.21 22.37 37.27
N HIS A 1101 34.37 22.78 37.80
CA HIS A 1101 35.64 22.73 37.07
C HIS A 1101 36.06 21.30 36.74
N GLU A 1102 36.05 20.39 37.72
CA GLU A 1102 36.42 18.98 37.53
C GLU A 1102 35.48 18.29 36.52
N LEU A 1103 34.17 18.48 36.67
CA LEU A 1103 33.17 17.88 35.79
C LEU A 1103 33.23 18.45 34.36
N MET A 1104 33.42 19.77 34.22
CA MET A 1104 33.54 20.40 32.90
C MET A 1104 34.85 20.06 32.19
N ALA A 1105 35.97 20.00 32.91
CA ALA A 1105 37.24 19.58 32.32
C ALA A 1105 37.16 18.13 31.82
N ALA A 1106 36.52 17.24 32.60
CA ALA A 1106 36.25 15.87 32.18
C ALA A 1106 35.36 15.80 30.93
N GLU A 1107 34.26 16.57 30.90
CA GLU A 1107 33.37 16.66 29.75
C GLU A 1107 34.09 17.19 28.50
N ILE A 1108 34.86 18.27 28.59
CA ILE A 1108 35.58 18.83 27.44
C ILE A 1108 36.54 17.79 26.85
N SER A 1109 37.29 17.09 27.71
CA SER A 1109 38.19 16.02 27.30
C SER A 1109 37.44 14.88 26.61
N GLN A 1110 36.34 14.42 27.20
CA GLN A 1110 35.52 13.36 26.65
C GLN A 1110 34.86 13.76 25.32
N PHE A 1111 34.38 15.00 25.22
CA PHE A 1111 33.74 15.55 24.03
C PHE A 1111 34.68 15.58 22.82
N ILE A 1112 35.99 15.86 23.05
CA ILE A 1112 36.99 15.86 21.98
C ILE A 1112 37.15 14.48 21.35
N SER A 1113 37.12 13.41 22.15
CA SER A 1113 37.14 12.03 21.63
C SER A 1113 35.81 11.71 20.95
N PHE A 1114 34.70 11.93 21.66
CA PHE A 1114 33.35 11.65 21.21
C PHE A 1114 33.04 12.26 19.84
N ARG A 1115 33.33 13.55 19.62
CA ARG A 1115 33.00 14.22 18.35
C ARG A 1115 33.67 13.54 17.14
N GLY A 1116 34.87 12.99 17.32
CA GLY A 1116 35.63 12.36 16.24
C GLY A 1116 35.10 10.98 15.90
N ASP A 1117 34.71 10.21 16.91
CA ASP A 1117 34.15 8.86 16.74
C ASP A 1117 32.71 8.94 16.21
N PHE A 1118 31.90 9.83 16.77
CA PHE A 1118 30.51 10.02 16.38
C PHE A 1118 30.36 10.52 14.93
N ILE A 1119 31.23 11.43 14.46
CA ILE A 1119 31.26 11.84 13.05
C ILE A 1119 31.64 10.66 12.14
N ARG A 1120 32.63 9.84 12.53
CA ARG A 1120 33.04 8.67 11.75
C ARG A 1120 31.87 7.67 11.63
N HIS A 1121 31.14 7.45 12.72
CA HIS A 1121 29.92 6.64 12.72
C HIS A 1121 28.86 7.23 11.79
N ALA A 1122 28.61 8.54 11.85
CA ALA A 1122 27.66 9.21 10.97
C ALA A 1122 27.98 9.05 9.47
N PHE A 1123 29.26 9.15 9.08
CA PHE A 1123 29.70 8.89 7.71
C PHE A 1123 29.56 7.42 7.31
N ALA A 1124 29.85 6.48 8.23
CA ALA A 1124 29.66 5.06 7.98
C ALA A 1124 28.18 4.74 7.67
N ARG A 1125 27.25 5.31 8.46
CA ARG A 1125 25.80 5.24 8.25
C ARG A 1125 25.36 5.75 6.89
N HIS A 1126 25.79 6.97 6.56
CA HIS A 1126 25.50 7.58 5.28
C HIS A 1126 26.01 6.73 4.11
N THR A 1127 27.25 6.24 4.22
CA THR A 1127 27.90 5.42 3.18
C THR A 1127 27.18 4.09 2.99
N GLN A 1128 26.76 3.44 4.08
CA GLN A 1128 25.99 2.20 4.01
C GLN A 1128 24.65 2.41 3.28
N ALA A 1129 23.89 3.44 3.66
CA ALA A 1129 22.63 3.78 3.00
C ALA A 1129 22.83 4.14 1.51
N ALA A 1130 23.90 4.87 1.18
CA ALA A 1130 24.22 5.24 -0.20
C ALA A 1130 24.58 4.01 -1.05
N ARG A 1131 25.34 3.06 -0.50
CA ARG A 1131 25.70 1.82 -1.19
C ARG A 1131 24.48 0.98 -1.55
N VAL A 1132 23.53 0.82 -0.63
CA VAL A 1132 22.27 0.08 -0.87
C VAL A 1132 21.52 0.69 -2.05
N ARG A 1133 21.37 2.02 -2.07
CA ARG A 1133 20.67 2.71 -3.17
C ARG A 1133 21.39 2.66 -4.50
N LEU A 1134 22.70 2.83 -4.51
CA LEU A 1134 23.47 2.71 -5.75
C LEU A 1134 23.33 1.31 -6.34
N ARG A 1135 23.30 0.26 -5.51
CA ARG A 1135 23.05 -1.10 -5.97
C ARG A 1135 21.64 -1.31 -6.51
N GLN A 1136 20.60 -0.78 -5.83
CA GLN A 1136 19.23 -0.81 -6.35
C GLN A 1136 19.13 -0.08 -7.70
N ARG A 1137 19.71 1.12 -7.78
CA ARG A 1137 19.71 1.92 -9.00
C ARG A 1137 20.46 1.23 -10.15
N LEU A 1138 21.55 0.54 -9.85
CA LEU A 1138 22.27 -0.26 -10.83
C LEU A 1138 21.36 -1.36 -11.41
N THR A 1139 20.63 -2.08 -10.56
CA THR A 1139 19.66 -3.10 -11.00
C THR A 1139 18.57 -2.50 -11.89
N GLU A 1140 17.97 -1.38 -11.50
CA GLU A 1140 16.94 -0.68 -12.31
C GLU A 1140 17.46 -0.29 -13.69
N LEU A 1141 18.68 0.26 -13.76
CA LEU A 1141 19.31 0.64 -15.02
C LEU A 1141 19.67 -0.58 -15.88
N GLN A 1142 20.03 -1.72 -15.27
CA GLN A 1142 20.26 -2.97 -15.98
C GLN A 1142 18.96 -3.54 -16.57
N ILE A 1143 17.85 -3.49 -15.82
CA ILE A 1143 16.51 -3.88 -16.31
C ILE A 1143 16.15 -3.01 -17.51
N LEU A 1144 16.31 -1.69 -17.39
CA LEU A 1144 16.06 -0.77 -18.49
C LEU A 1144 16.91 -1.09 -19.71
N LYS A 1145 18.21 -1.31 -19.52
CA LYS A 1145 19.14 -1.65 -20.60
C LYS A 1145 18.70 -2.91 -21.33
N ARG A 1146 18.36 -3.98 -20.60
CA ARG A 1146 17.85 -5.24 -21.18
C ARG A 1146 16.62 -4.96 -22.05
N SER A 1147 15.67 -4.21 -21.50
CA SER A 1147 14.42 -3.90 -22.17
C SER A 1147 14.55 -3.06 -23.45
N LEU A 1148 15.59 -2.22 -23.54
CA LEU A 1148 15.90 -1.43 -24.73
C LEU A 1148 16.57 -2.27 -25.81
N VAL A 1149 17.38 -3.26 -25.43
CA VAL A 1149 18.01 -4.20 -26.38
C VAL A 1149 16.95 -5.08 -27.03
N ASP A 1150 16.05 -5.68 -26.22
CA ASP A 1150 14.98 -6.56 -26.72
C ASP A 1150 14.06 -5.85 -27.74
N ASN A 1151 13.83 -4.54 -27.58
CA ASN A 1151 13.03 -3.74 -28.51
C ASN A 1151 13.75 -3.39 -29.82
N ASN A 1152 15.07 -3.24 -29.81
CA ASN A 1152 15.83 -2.94 -31.03
C ASN A 1152 15.93 -4.17 -31.95
N ASP A 1153 15.96 -5.37 -31.38
CA ASP A 1153 15.93 -6.62 -32.15
C ASP A 1153 14.53 -6.90 -32.73
N ALA A 1154 13.45 -6.51 -32.03
CA ALA A 1154 12.08 -6.61 -32.54
C ALA A 1154 11.73 -5.57 -33.63
N GLY A 1155 12.53 -4.50 -33.77
CA GLY A 1155 12.37 -3.48 -34.81
C GLY A 1155 13.08 -3.78 -36.13
N LEU A 1156 13.80 -4.91 -36.21
CA LEU A 1156 14.54 -5.39 -37.39
C LEU A 1156 14.00 -6.71 -37.94
N SER A 1157 12.88 -7.23 -37.42
CA SER A 1157 12.18 -8.42 -37.92
C SER A 1157 10.93 -8.08 -38.73
#